data_AF-A0A1M2VXT5-F1
#
_entry.id   AF-A0A1M2VXT5-F1
#
_cell.length_a   1.000
_cell.length_b   1.000
_cell.length_c   1.000
_cell.angle_alpha   90.00
_cell.angle_beta   90.00
_cell.angle_gamma   90.00
#
_symmetry.space_group_name_H-M   'P 1'
#
loop_
_entity.id
_entity.type
_entity.pdbx_description
1 polymer ?
#
loop_
_entity_poly.entity_id
_entity_poly.type
_entity_poly.pdbx_seq_one_letter_code
_entity_poly.pdbx_strand_id
1 'polypeptide(L)'
;MTTLPNAPLSMEQPMTVKIDCEPYSQDPRRAALRYVDIKVIRGEAELGKLRALHIRRHMFETAQDFIGDLDAVSAEMYEFVMTVFDECGHLRKELVEDDYLKGTGVWGRELDNNGPLLYVEYIAVQEEFRKLAVASLLLQTLAESEYTTPQTFTFLCPTLGFSAGTRSAWAKQTPADAALSRKHHYRRVGRTRFLAYTPDPTHPSRLLALEDDVEWIGKPFQSWSPHTSSKPRAGNAWLHCMIESTAQSPGLPTSMGNIADVIRQAYHRDPALVREPDDRDFTPLDTAANAMNLRAIEALLSLPSESGIWKDASADPSKERSAVELCQHHMLSLKHLAETQPGQQWNGHSPDALRAEFLLMNAEEEEIISLSEEAYIASRKWGCTCGECTDGWLSKRMRYRMWHGATVDAGIMDLIVETAPSGARLDEEFAAQHLPPAVRRGGIAKPMFQDYADVVRTISEILSQPGTAGIPSIDNVHRALGELGKRFFAEGGRVEHALSYVLHGAKAQSPLGDNKWDALQEGLAMEGDTGAVAYKAMPECDNDLEFTLVGQRLGLPQPGHLKGNLAYGRIDRHGLVSRFNPVRTASSQNTPMQVGNGHFAFGADVTGLQTFLPWATMSDWGWKNDSLPAGTTAADIAAYRGVVWDGVEYEFGGPEPAQQWLISNPNRVNLGRVGLLFLDESGEAANVTEEALEEKRQVLDLWTGTVTSTFQWEGMDVRVQTVAAQESNTIGVTITSPLLQRGRLGVFIDFPWNDGSEKFEAPFVGVWNATNNHTTALRTGRGLGRGIQAQIAHTMDATTFFTSVGGDAFSVNRVSPDAHRYEIIPHQSQEQFAVAISYSPGGVSAVLSGEQIQRESEQTWEDFWSNHGFVDVLTGSTDTRAEELQRRIILSQYLLRVNEAGDYPPQESGLVNNGWYGKFHMEMFFWHSAHWALWNNWDLLNRASSVYSRFLPTAIQRAQVQQGYSTGARWSKMTDPAGRSAPGEINELLIWEQPHPLVFAEYEYRATGSKATLEKWRDVVHATADWMAVYARRNASTGFFDLGPPMYVVSEDTSPNVTRNPAFELAYWRFGLDHASTWMERLGEAVPSAWTEVMDNLAPLPIEDGLYAVYEGIPSDFWDTPTFTNDHPAMVGLYGWLPQTANVSLTMAKATAEKIWTSWNISNCWG
;
A
#
# COMPACT_ATOMS: atom_id res chain seq x y z
N MET A 1 15.09 27.69 42.42
CA MET A 1 15.59 29.08 42.41
C MET A 1 17.03 29.06 42.88
N THR A 2 17.96 28.95 41.95
CA THR A 2 19.41 28.91 42.20
C THR A 2 19.98 30.14 41.52
N THR A 3 20.54 31.08 42.29
CA THR A 3 21.13 32.33 41.78
C THR A 3 22.63 32.14 41.59
N LEU A 4 23.11 32.25 40.34
CA LEU A 4 24.54 32.32 40.00
C LEU A 4 25.01 33.79 39.87
N PRO A 5 26.27 34.14 40.22
CA PRO A 5 26.71 35.53 40.30
C PRO A 5 27.56 36.03 39.09
N ASN A 6 27.36 37.34 38.79
CA ASN A 6 28.21 38.33 38.06
C ASN A 6 28.23 38.31 36.51
N ALA A 7 27.34 39.06 35.80
CA ALA A 7 27.38 40.50 35.39
C ALA A 7 27.98 40.74 33.97
N PRO A 8 27.58 41.77 33.16
CA PRO A 8 26.89 43.02 33.53
C PRO A 8 25.70 43.40 32.62
N LEU A 9 24.55 43.71 33.22
CA LEU A 9 23.58 44.64 32.66
C LEU A 9 22.96 45.39 33.84
N SER A 10 23.15 46.71 33.92
CA SER A 10 22.43 47.54 34.89
C SER A 10 20.95 47.54 34.52
N MET A 11 20.14 46.72 35.18
CA MET A 11 18.70 46.66 34.92
C MET A 11 17.93 46.67 36.23
N GLU A 12 16.97 47.58 36.33
CA GLU A 12 16.17 47.88 37.51
C GLU A 12 15.12 46.77 37.85
N GLN A 13 15.08 45.66 37.11
CA GLN A 13 14.20 44.50 37.38
C GLN A 13 14.96 43.16 37.23
N PRO A 14 14.75 42.18 38.14
CA PRO A 14 15.44 40.89 38.11
C PRO A 14 14.94 39.99 36.97
N MET A 15 15.87 39.30 36.28
CA MET A 15 15.56 38.23 35.32
C MET A 15 15.28 36.92 36.06
N THR A 16 14.30 36.14 35.59
CA THR A 16 13.94 34.83 36.15
C THR A 16 14.12 33.76 35.07
N VAL A 17 14.74 32.64 35.42
CA VAL A 17 14.84 31.46 34.54
C VAL A 17 13.83 30.40 34.99
N LYS A 18 13.02 29.89 34.07
CA LYS A 18 12.08 28.78 34.29
C LYS A 18 12.54 27.56 33.50
N ILE A 19 12.43 26.38 34.11
CA ILE A 19 12.70 25.09 33.49
C ILE A 19 11.41 24.27 33.63
N ASP A 20 10.86 23.84 32.51
CA ASP A 20 9.66 23.00 32.43
C ASP A 20 10.03 21.67 31.75
N CYS A 21 9.43 20.56 32.19
CA CYS A 21 9.65 19.25 31.56
C CYS A 21 8.32 18.52 31.32
N GLU A 22 8.07 18.18 30.06
CA GLU A 22 6.84 17.53 29.61
C GLU A 22 7.14 16.20 28.87
N PRO A 23 6.24 15.20 28.93
CA PRO A 23 6.38 14.00 28.10
C PRO A 23 6.45 14.36 26.61
N TYR A 24 7.31 13.69 25.86
CA TYR A 24 7.35 13.87 24.39
C TYR A 24 6.02 13.45 23.73
N SER A 25 5.39 12.38 24.24
CA SER A 25 4.12 11.83 23.77
C SER A 25 3.27 11.35 24.96
N GLN A 26 1.95 11.27 24.74
CA GLN A 26 1.01 10.62 25.66
C GLN A 26 1.01 9.09 25.52
N ASP A 27 1.70 8.54 24.51
CA ASP A 27 1.89 7.10 24.34
C ASP A 27 2.85 6.56 25.43
N PRO A 28 2.41 5.63 26.30
CA PRO A 28 3.26 5.03 27.32
C PRO A 28 4.53 4.36 26.77
N ARG A 29 4.51 3.90 25.51
CA ARG A 29 5.64 3.24 24.86
C ARG A 29 6.80 4.20 24.59
N ARG A 30 6.51 5.50 24.42
CA ARG A 30 7.52 6.55 24.20
C ARG A 30 7.92 7.27 25.49
N ALA A 31 7.71 6.62 26.64
CA ALA A 31 8.09 7.19 27.92
C ALA A 31 9.58 7.53 28.00
N ALA A 32 10.45 6.86 27.23
CA ALA A 32 11.89 7.14 27.19
C ALA A 32 12.26 8.59 26.80
N LEU A 33 11.34 9.32 26.14
CA LEU A 33 11.56 10.67 25.61
C LEU A 33 10.80 11.76 26.38
N ARG A 34 11.46 12.87 26.71
CA ARG A 34 10.83 14.05 27.35
C ARG A 34 11.40 15.36 26.81
N TYR A 35 10.56 16.38 26.67
CA TYR A 35 11.05 17.73 26.38
C TYR A 35 11.48 18.44 27.66
N VAL A 36 12.57 19.20 27.56
CA VAL A 36 13.08 20.11 28.57
C VAL A 36 13.09 21.51 27.95
N ASP A 37 12.21 22.38 28.45
CA ASP A 37 12.09 23.76 28.01
C ASP A 37 12.70 24.71 29.05
N ILE A 38 13.60 25.58 28.63
CA ILE A 38 14.20 26.62 29.48
C ILE A 38 13.81 27.99 28.93
N LYS A 39 13.27 28.86 29.78
CA LYS A 39 12.85 30.23 29.42
C LYS A 39 13.50 31.26 30.32
N VAL A 40 14.01 32.34 29.73
CA VAL A 40 14.49 33.53 30.46
C VAL A 40 13.41 34.61 30.36
N ILE A 41 12.89 35.08 31.50
CA ILE A 41 11.74 35.98 31.59
C ILE A 41 12.10 37.23 32.43
N ARG A 42 11.54 38.39 32.07
CA ARG A 42 11.59 39.64 32.85
C ARG A 42 10.18 40.22 32.95
N GLY A 43 9.62 40.28 34.16
CA GLY A 43 8.20 40.59 34.34
C GLY A 43 7.33 39.52 33.66
N GLU A 44 6.53 39.92 32.68
CA GLU A 44 5.74 39.00 31.83
C GLU A 44 6.38 38.73 30.45
N ALA A 45 7.52 39.35 30.13
CA ALA A 45 8.15 39.23 28.81
C ALA A 45 9.19 38.10 28.75
N GLU A 46 9.08 37.19 27.77
CA GLU A 46 10.06 36.13 27.47
C GLU A 46 11.22 36.69 26.63
N LEU A 47 12.44 36.73 27.16
CA LEU A 47 13.63 37.24 26.46
C LEU A 47 14.24 36.19 25.52
N GLY A 48 14.11 34.92 25.88
CA GLY A 48 14.59 33.79 25.09
C GLY A 48 14.16 32.44 25.66
N LYS A 49 14.19 31.43 24.79
CA LYS A 49 13.79 30.06 25.07
C LYS A 49 14.76 29.07 24.45
N LEU A 50 15.04 27.97 25.16
CA LEU A 50 15.73 26.79 24.67
C LEU A 50 14.80 25.59 24.82
N ARG A 51 14.76 24.70 23.82
CA ARG A 51 14.13 23.37 23.94
C ARG A 51 15.16 22.28 23.67
N ALA A 52 15.20 21.28 24.54
CA ALA A 52 15.99 20.08 24.36
C ALA A 52 15.14 18.80 24.53
N LEU A 53 15.47 17.75 23.81
CA LEU A 53 14.92 16.42 23.98
C LEU A 53 15.82 15.61 24.92
N HIS A 54 15.28 15.14 26.04
CA HIS A 54 15.93 14.26 26.99
C HIS A 54 15.60 12.81 26.65
N ILE A 55 16.65 12.06 26.27
CA ILE A 55 16.59 10.69 25.76
C ILE A 55 17.13 9.75 26.83
N ARG A 56 16.26 8.98 27.46
CA ARG A 56 16.62 8.06 28.54
C ARG A 56 16.98 6.70 27.98
N ARG A 57 18.22 6.54 27.49
CA ARG A 57 18.68 5.36 26.74
C ARG A 57 18.38 4.02 27.42
N HIS A 58 18.57 3.94 28.74
CA HIS A 58 18.28 2.74 29.53
C HIS A 58 16.80 2.28 29.53
N MET A 59 15.87 3.09 29.01
CA MET A 59 14.45 2.74 28.91
C MET A 59 14.06 2.09 27.58
N PHE A 60 14.96 2.02 26.59
CA PHE A 60 14.71 1.28 25.35
C PHE A 60 15.03 -0.21 25.56
N GLU A 61 14.15 -1.08 25.05
CA GLU A 61 14.31 -2.53 25.17
C GLU A 61 15.35 -3.06 24.17
N THR A 62 15.43 -2.45 22.98
CA THR A 62 16.40 -2.79 21.93
C THR A 62 17.05 -1.55 21.30
N ALA A 63 18.19 -1.75 20.65
CA ALA A 63 18.82 -0.72 19.81
C ALA A 63 17.89 -0.22 18.70
N GLN A 64 17.04 -1.11 18.17
CA GLN A 64 16.09 -0.78 17.13
C GLN A 64 14.96 0.12 17.66
N ASP A 65 14.53 -0.04 18.91
CA ASP A 65 13.58 0.87 19.55
C ASP A 65 14.20 2.25 19.76
N PHE A 66 15.46 2.30 20.22
CA PHE A 66 16.21 3.56 20.36
C PHE A 66 16.30 4.31 19.03
N ILE A 67 16.67 3.61 17.96
CA ILE A 67 16.78 4.20 16.61
C ILE A 67 15.42 4.60 16.07
N GLY A 68 14.43 3.70 16.14
CA GLY A 68 13.11 3.90 15.57
C GLY A 68 12.29 4.99 16.26
N ASP A 69 12.38 5.10 17.58
CA ASP A 69 11.68 6.18 18.29
C ASP A 69 12.33 7.55 18.05
N LEU A 70 13.66 7.61 17.88
CA LEU A 70 14.36 8.86 17.56
C LEU A 70 14.15 9.30 16.10
N ASP A 71 14.14 8.36 15.15
CA ASP A 71 13.76 8.63 13.75
C ASP A 71 12.38 9.30 13.67
N ALA A 72 11.42 8.79 14.44
CA ALA A 72 10.05 9.33 14.46
C ALA A 72 9.91 10.73 15.09
N VAL A 73 10.97 11.32 15.66
CA VAL A 73 10.90 12.66 16.30
C VAL A 73 10.90 13.78 15.26
N SER A 74 11.90 13.82 14.38
CA SER A 74 12.04 14.84 13.33
C SER A 74 13.10 14.44 12.30
N ALA A 75 13.09 15.07 11.12
CA ALA A 75 14.12 14.83 10.10
C ALA A 75 15.55 15.14 10.57
N GLU A 76 15.72 16.14 11.45
CA GLU A 76 17.02 16.43 12.05
C GLU A 76 17.45 15.34 13.03
N MET A 77 16.50 14.79 13.80
CA MET A 77 16.76 13.69 14.73
C MET A 77 17.09 12.39 13.99
N TYR A 78 16.38 12.09 12.91
CA TYR A 78 16.73 11.01 11.99
C TYR A 78 18.18 11.15 11.51
N GLU A 79 18.55 12.32 11.00
CA GLU A 79 19.91 12.55 10.52
C GLU A 79 20.93 12.44 11.66
N PHE A 80 20.61 12.92 12.86
CA PHE A 80 21.45 12.75 14.04
C PHE A 80 21.68 11.28 14.38
N VAL A 81 20.61 10.51 14.55
CA VAL A 81 20.72 9.11 14.96
C VAL A 81 21.41 8.28 13.88
N MET A 82 21.11 8.50 12.61
CA MET A 82 21.73 7.78 11.49
C MET A 82 23.18 8.18 11.26
N THR A 83 23.58 9.42 11.53
CA THR A 83 24.95 9.88 11.31
C THR A 83 25.86 9.46 12.46
N VAL A 84 25.37 9.51 13.70
CA VAL A 84 26.21 9.29 14.89
C VAL A 84 26.20 7.82 15.31
N PHE A 85 25.06 7.13 15.21
CA PHE A 85 24.91 5.77 15.70
C PHE A 85 24.74 4.75 14.56
N ASP A 86 25.21 3.52 14.79
CA ASP A 86 24.97 2.36 13.95
C ASP A 86 23.63 1.68 14.27
N GLU A 87 23.32 0.59 13.58
CA GLU A 87 22.09 -0.21 13.77
C GLU A 87 21.96 -0.87 15.15
N CYS A 88 23.07 -0.97 15.89
CA CYS A 88 23.11 -1.42 17.28
C CYS A 88 23.00 -0.26 18.28
N GLY A 89 22.79 0.97 17.81
CA GLY A 89 22.72 2.16 18.65
C GLY A 89 24.07 2.52 19.26
N HIS A 90 25.18 1.93 18.81
CA HIS A 90 26.52 2.31 19.21
C HIS A 90 27.05 3.43 18.32
N LEU A 91 27.98 4.22 18.81
CA LEU A 91 28.73 5.18 18.01
C LEU A 91 29.33 4.45 16.82
N ARG A 92 29.10 4.98 15.62
CA ARG A 92 29.59 4.39 14.37
C ARG A 92 31.09 4.11 14.46
N LYS A 93 31.49 2.92 14.00
CA LYS A 93 32.89 2.47 14.04
C LYS A 93 33.82 3.45 13.32
N GLU A 94 33.35 4.03 12.22
CA GLU A 94 34.03 5.03 11.42
C GLU A 94 34.30 6.33 12.21
N LEU A 95 33.48 6.65 13.22
CA LEU A 95 33.70 7.82 14.07
C LEU A 95 34.67 7.57 15.23
N VAL A 96 35.09 6.31 15.41
CA VAL A 96 36.00 5.89 16.49
C VAL A 96 37.37 5.48 15.93
N GLU A 97 37.38 4.70 14.86
CA GLU A 97 38.56 3.96 14.43
C GLU A 97 39.23 4.60 13.20
N ASP A 98 38.44 5.06 12.24
CA ASP A 98 38.91 5.62 10.97
C ASP A 98 39.83 6.83 11.18
N ASP A 99 40.99 6.84 10.54
CA ASP A 99 42.02 7.86 10.74
C ASP A 99 41.59 9.27 10.28
N TYR A 100 40.61 9.37 9.40
CA TYR A 100 40.11 10.63 8.86
C TYR A 100 38.76 11.03 9.49
N LEU A 101 37.79 10.12 9.53
CA LEU A 101 36.40 10.36 9.93
C LEU A 101 36.23 10.53 11.46
N LYS A 102 37.12 9.94 12.27
CA LYS A 102 37.13 10.17 13.74
C LYS A 102 37.47 11.61 14.13
N GLY A 103 37.92 12.44 13.18
CA GLY A 103 38.16 13.86 13.40
C GLY A 103 39.24 14.11 14.45
N THR A 104 38.89 14.80 15.54
CA THR A 104 39.82 15.05 16.66
C THR A 104 40.03 13.83 17.55
N GLY A 105 39.18 12.79 17.44
CA GLY A 105 39.25 11.58 18.26
C GLY A 105 38.98 11.81 19.75
N VAL A 106 38.46 12.99 20.14
CA VAL A 106 38.16 13.32 21.55
C VAL A 106 36.88 12.67 22.07
N TRP A 107 36.11 12.02 21.18
CA TRP A 107 34.92 11.24 21.49
C TRP A 107 35.14 9.81 21.01
N GLY A 108 34.78 8.84 21.85
CA GLY A 108 34.89 7.42 21.56
C GLY A 108 33.71 6.63 22.09
N ARG A 109 33.96 5.35 22.35
CA ARG A 109 32.97 4.36 22.80
C ARG A 109 32.28 4.73 24.13
N GLU A 110 32.72 5.76 24.85
CA GLU A 110 31.98 6.30 25.99
C GLU A 110 30.58 6.82 25.62
N LEU A 111 30.34 7.18 24.36
CA LEU A 111 29.01 7.53 23.83
C LEU A 111 28.09 6.29 23.67
N ASP A 112 28.62 5.07 23.79
CA ASP A 112 27.86 3.82 23.69
C ASP A 112 27.19 3.46 25.02
N ASN A 113 27.51 4.20 26.09
CA ASN A 113 26.94 3.92 27.40
C ASN A 113 25.41 4.11 27.41
N ASN A 114 24.73 3.40 28.31
CA ASN A 114 23.28 3.52 28.51
C ASN A 114 22.86 4.78 29.30
N GLY A 115 23.76 5.77 29.40
CA GLY A 115 23.51 7.07 30.02
C GLY A 115 22.49 7.90 29.23
N PRO A 116 21.85 8.90 29.87
CA PRO A 116 20.91 9.76 29.18
C PRO A 116 21.61 10.67 28.18
N LEU A 117 20.97 10.91 27.03
CA LEU A 117 21.41 11.93 26.07
C LEU A 117 20.47 13.14 26.14
N LEU A 118 21.02 14.33 25.89
CA LEU A 118 20.24 15.53 25.65
C LEU A 118 20.49 16.00 24.23
N TYR A 119 19.45 16.34 23.47
CA TYR A 119 19.59 16.93 22.15
C TYR A 119 18.94 18.32 22.12
N VAL A 120 19.69 19.39 21.89
CA VAL A 120 19.15 20.75 21.82
C VAL A 120 18.54 20.99 20.44
N GLU A 121 17.21 21.10 20.38
CA GLU A 121 16.47 21.31 19.12
C GLU A 121 16.57 22.75 18.62
N TYR A 122 16.39 23.73 19.52
CA TYR A 122 16.54 25.13 19.15
C TYR A 122 16.84 26.04 20.34
N ILE A 123 17.42 27.19 20.02
CA ILE A 123 17.61 28.33 20.94
C ILE A 123 17.07 29.58 20.24
N ALA A 124 16.05 30.19 20.83
CA ALA A 124 15.43 31.41 20.34
C ALA A 124 15.71 32.56 21.31
N VAL A 125 16.21 33.69 20.81
CA VAL A 125 16.37 34.94 21.57
C VAL A 125 15.74 36.07 20.77
N GLN A 126 14.89 36.87 21.43
CA GLN A 126 14.25 38.02 20.76
C GLN A 126 15.33 38.99 20.26
N GLU A 127 15.07 39.61 19.11
CA GLU A 127 16.08 40.36 18.36
C GLU A 127 16.73 41.47 19.19
N GLU A 128 15.93 42.19 19.98
CA GLU A 128 16.38 43.26 20.89
C GLU A 128 17.28 42.79 22.05
N PHE A 129 17.28 41.49 22.37
CA PHE A 129 18.12 40.90 23.41
C PHE A 129 19.26 40.03 22.85
N ARG A 130 19.42 39.95 21.52
CA ARG A 130 20.60 39.30 20.92
C ARG A 130 21.85 40.06 21.33
N LYS A 131 22.97 39.34 21.49
CA LYS A 131 24.26 39.84 22.01
C LYS A 131 24.26 40.30 23.49
N LEU A 132 23.15 40.14 24.23
CA LEU A 132 23.08 40.40 25.67
C LEU A 132 23.27 39.14 26.53
N ALA A 133 24.04 38.16 26.02
CA ALA A 133 24.33 36.88 26.68
C ALA A 133 23.13 35.98 27.05
N VAL A 134 21.90 36.29 26.61
CA VAL A 134 20.70 35.46 26.90
C VAL A 134 20.86 34.01 26.42
N ALA A 135 21.37 33.80 25.20
CA ALA A 135 21.63 32.45 24.68
C ALA A 135 22.73 31.71 25.47
N SER A 136 23.71 32.45 26.01
CA SER A 136 24.73 31.87 26.88
C SER A 136 24.15 31.43 28.23
N LEU A 137 23.24 32.24 28.80
CA LEU A 137 22.53 31.90 30.01
C LEU A 137 21.65 30.66 29.82
N LEU A 138 20.96 30.51 28.68
CA LEU A 138 20.16 29.34 28.35
C LEU A 138 20.99 28.04 28.30
N LEU A 139 22.14 28.06 27.61
CA LEU A 139 23.04 26.90 27.53
C LEU A 139 23.67 26.55 28.89
N GLN A 140 24.10 27.56 29.65
CA GLN A 140 24.62 27.35 31.01
C GLN A 140 23.56 26.76 31.93
N THR A 141 22.32 27.27 31.85
CA THR A 141 21.20 26.73 32.64
C THR A 141 20.94 25.28 32.30
N LEU A 142 20.98 24.88 31.02
CA LEU A 142 20.82 23.48 30.63
C LEU A 142 21.94 22.60 31.21
N ALA A 143 23.19 23.06 31.08
CA ALA A 143 24.38 22.35 31.55
C ALA A 143 24.39 22.16 33.08
N GLU A 144 23.76 23.07 33.83
CA GLU A 144 23.66 23.04 35.29
C GLU A 144 22.30 22.52 35.79
N SER A 145 21.41 22.10 34.89
CA SER A 145 20.08 21.58 35.24
C SER A 145 20.15 20.16 35.79
N GLU A 146 19.08 19.73 36.47
CA GLU A 146 18.95 18.36 36.99
C GLU A 146 18.96 17.27 35.90
N TYR A 147 18.77 17.65 34.63
CA TYR A 147 18.77 16.73 33.49
C TYR A 147 20.17 16.47 32.92
N THR A 148 21.18 17.25 33.35
CA THR A 148 22.58 17.08 32.92
C THR A 148 23.37 16.47 34.07
N THR A 149 23.57 15.15 34.03
CA THR A 149 24.36 14.38 35.01
C THR A 149 25.80 14.16 34.52
N PRO A 150 26.75 13.72 35.36
CA PRO A 150 28.10 13.37 34.90
C PRO A 150 28.19 12.34 33.76
N GLN A 151 27.14 11.54 33.55
CA GLN A 151 27.04 10.54 32.47
C GLN A 151 26.25 11.05 31.25
N THR A 152 25.76 12.30 31.30
CA THR A 152 24.95 12.88 30.23
C THR A 152 25.83 13.50 29.16
N PHE A 153 25.58 13.13 27.91
CA PHE A 153 26.15 13.82 26.76
C PHE A 153 25.08 14.68 26.09
N THR A 154 25.39 15.95 25.88
CA THR A 154 24.48 16.91 25.27
C THR A 154 24.92 17.21 23.84
N PHE A 155 24.06 16.92 22.88
CA PHE A 155 24.26 17.14 21.46
C PHE A 155 23.50 18.38 20.98
N LEU A 156 24.00 19.01 19.93
CA LEU A 156 23.28 20.03 19.17
C LEU A 156 23.79 20.10 17.72
N CYS A 157 22.93 20.59 16.82
CA CYS A 157 23.33 21.01 15.49
C CYS A 157 23.68 22.52 15.51
N PRO A 158 24.85 22.96 14.99
CA PRO A 158 25.30 24.35 15.08
C PRO A 158 24.49 25.35 14.21
N THR A 159 23.50 24.92 13.44
CA THR A 159 22.46 25.80 12.86
C THR A 159 21.37 26.07 13.87
N LEU A 160 21.64 26.95 14.83
CA LEU A 160 20.65 27.34 15.84
C LEU A 160 19.55 28.20 15.18
N GLY A 161 18.36 27.63 14.99
CA GLY A 161 17.22 28.29 14.36
C GLY A 161 16.74 29.54 15.12
N PHE A 162 17.16 30.73 14.70
CA PHE A 162 16.68 32.01 15.22
C PHE A 162 15.38 32.49 14.54
N SER A 163 14.38 31.62 14.36
CA SER A 163 12.96 32.01 14.27
C SER A 163 12.04 30.80 14.22
N ALA A 164 10.96 30.84 15.00
CA ALA A 164 9.82 29.97 14.78
C ALA A 164 9.14 30.38 13.46
N GLY A 165 9.04 29.48 12.48
CA GLY A 165 7.97 29.58 11.49
C GLY A 165 8.23 29.30 10.00
N THR A 166 9.45 29.02 9.52
CA THR A 166 9.62 28.71 8.07
C THR A 166 10.67 27.64 7.77
N ARG A 167 10.28 26.61 7.00
CA ARG A 167 11.14 25.52 6.47
C ARG A 167 12.30 26.01 5.58
N SER A 168 12.37 27.29 5.21
CA SER A 168 13.37 27.82 4.27
C SER A 168 14.66 28.36 4.90
N ALA A 169 14.78 28.40 6.24
CA ALA A 169 15.96 28.97 6.91
C ALA A 169 17.09 27.96 7.19
N TRP A 170 16.90 26.67 6.90
CA TRP A 170 17.74 25.57 7.43
C TRP A 170 19.10 25.40 6.74
N ALA A 171 19.40 26.20 5.71
CA ALA A 171 20.52 25.95 4.81
C ALA A 171 21.80 26.78 5.06
N LYS A 172 21.88 27.59 6.12
CA LYS A 172 23.10 28.39 6.40
C LYS A 172 23.46 28.39 7.88
N GLN A 173 24.51 27.65 8.22
CA GLN A 173 25.27 27.85 9.44
C GLN A 173 25.80 29.28 9.44
N THR A 174 25.45 30.09 10.44
CA THR A 174 26.11 31.39 10.62
C THR A 174 27.38 31.19 11.45
N PRO A 175 28.49 31.89 11.14
CA PRO A 175 29.69 31.87 11.98
C PRO A 175 29.41 32.24 13.46
N ALA A 176 28.34 32.99 13.73
CA ALA A 176 27.92 33.37 15.07
C ALA A 176 27.34 32.21 15.88
N ASP A 177 26.59 31.30 15.26
CA ASP A 177 25.97 30.15 15.94
C ASP A 177 27.03 29.12 16.32
N ALA A 178 27.95 28.85 15.39
CA ALA A 178 29.12 28.01 15.65
C ALA A 178 30.00 28.58 16.77
N ALA A 179 30.21 29.91 16.79
CA ALA A 179 30.98 30.57 17.83
C ALA A 179 30.31 30.50 19.22
N LEU A 180 28.97 30.55 19.29
CA LEU A 180 28.24 30.43 20.55
C LEU A 180 28.43 29.03 21.16
N SER A 181 28.18 27.95 20.41
CA SER A 181 28.31 26.58 20.92
C SER A 181 29.74 26.26 21.33
N ARG A 182 30.71 26.68 20.50
CA ARG A 182 32.14 26.55 20.78
C ARG A 182 32.56 27.28 22.06
N LYS A 183 32.07 28.51 22.28
CA LYS A 183 32.28 29.29 23.52
C LYS A 183 31.81 28.56 24.78
N HIS A 184 30.80 27.70 24.66
CA HIS A 184 30.27 26.86 25.75
C HIS A 184 30.80 25.42 25.73
N HIS A 185 32.01 25.23 25.20
CA HIS A 185 32.75 23.96 25.23
C HIS A 185 32.11 22.78 24.47
N TYR A 186 31.16 23.03 23.57
CA TYR A 186 30.74 22.00 22.62
C TYR A 186 31.86 21.76 21.60
N ARG A 187 32.17 20.49 21.32
CA ARG A 187 33.19 20.05 20.34
C ARG A 187 32.61 19.04 19.37
N ARG A 188 33.18 18.95 18.17
CA ARG A 188 32.63 18.11 17.10
C ARG A 188 32.80 16.62 17.38
N VAL A 189 31.79 15.83 17.02
CA VAL A 189 31.83 14.36 17.06
C VAL A 189 32.26 13.86 15.69
N GLY A 190 33.46 13.29 15.60
CA GLY A 190 34.09 12.99 14.32
C GLY A 190 34.18 14.20 13.39
N ARG A 191 34.06 13.97 12.09
CA ARG A 191 33.86 15.03 11.08
C ARG A 191 32.39 15.28 10.72
N THR A 192 31.47 14.97 11.65
CA THR A 192 30.03 15.17 11.46
C THR A 192 29.61 16.62 11.68
N ARG A 193 28.38 16.98 11.30
CA ARG A 193 27.84 18.32 11.59
C ARG A 193 27.52 18.53 13.08
N PHE A 194 27.38 17.47 13.87
CA PHE A 194 26.91 17.52 15.25
C PHE A 194 28.05 17.83 16.24
N LEU A 195 27.73 18.65 17.24
CA LEU A 195 28.63 18.97 18.35
C LEU A 195 28.10 18.33 19.63
N ALA A 196 28.99 17.83 20.47
CA ALA A 196 28.67 17.27 21.78
C ALA A 196 29.33 18.05 22.91
N TYR A 197 28.73 17.96 24.10
CA TYR A 197 29.22 18.51 25.36
C TYR A 197 29.09 17.46 26.46
N THR A 198 30.08 17.41 27.34
CA THR A 198 30.04 16.63 28.58
C THR A 198 30.28 17.57 29.77
N PRO A 199 29.56 17.39 30.90
CA PRO A 199 29.80 18.18 32.10
C PRO A 199 31.12 17.82 32.80
N ASP A 200 31.73 16.66 32.52
CA ASP A 200 33.02 16.26 33.09
C ASP A 200 34.15 17.22 32.66
N PRO A 201 34.70 18.05 33.56
CA PRO A 201 35.72 19.03 33.21
C PRO A 201 37.07 18.41 32.82
N THR A 202 37.27 17.12 33.07
CA THR A 202 38.52 16.40 32.78
C THR A 202 38.53 15.72 31.40
N HIS A 203 37.38 15.66 30.73
CA HIS A 203 37.24 15.01 29.43
C HIS A 203 38.09 15.70 28.35
N PRO A 204 38.74 14.97 27.40
CA PRO A 204 39.59 15.56 26.37
C PRO A 204 38.92 16.67 25.56
N SER A 205 37.63 16.55 25.26
CA SER A 205 36.86 17.59 24.57
C SER A 205 36.80 18.92 25.33
N ARG A 206 36.90 18.92 26.66
CA ARG A 206 36.93 20.13 27.50
C ARG A 206 38.30 20.82 27.51
N LEU A 207 39.35 20.09 27.16
CA LEU A 207 40.73 20.57 27.10
C LEU A 207 41.14 21.02 25.68
N LEU A 208 40.36 20.64 24.66
CA LEU A 208 40.62 21.00 23.26
C LEU A 208 40.41 22.51 23.02
N ALA A 209 41.43 23.19 22.49
CA ALA A 209 41.34 24.61 22.11
C ALA A 209 40.37 24.81 20.94
N LEU A 210 39.85 26.03 20.77
CA LEU A 210 38.82 26.32 19.76
C LEU A 210 39.34 26.20 18.33
N GLU A 211 40.59 26.60 18.16
CA GLU A 211 41.37 26.55 16.93
C GLU A 211 41.76 25.14 16.50
N ASP A 212 41.74 24.18 17.42
CA ASP A 212 42.13 22.78 17.18
C ASP A 212 40.91 21.87 16.90
N ASP A 213 39.68 22.40 16.96
CA ASP A 213 38.46 21.66 16.62
C ASP A 213 38.32 21.53 15.10
N VAL A 214 38.01 20.33 14.60
CA VAL A 214 37.95 20.07 13.16
C VAL A 214 36.67 20.65 12.53
N GLU A 215 36.76 21.03 11.25
CA GLU A 215 35.59 21.41 10.46
C GLU A 215 34.80 20.18 9.97
N TRP A 216 33.50 20.36 9.76
CA TRP A 216 32.61 19.28 9.29
C TRP A 216 32.69 19.11 7.78
N ILE A 217 32.41 17.89 7.31
CA ILE A 217 32.37 17.59 5.87
C ILE A 217 30.95 17.80 5.35
N GLY A 218 30.81 18.69 4.37
CA GLY A 218 29.57 19.18 3.76
C GLY A 218 28.58 18.14 3.21
N LYS A 219 29.01 16.88 3.09
CA LYS A 219 28.24 15.78 2.50
C LYS A 219 27.75 14.88 3.64
N PRO A 220 26.45 14.53 3.69
CA PRO A 220 25.97 13.58 4.68
C PRO A 220 26.74 12.25 4.55
N PHE A 221 26.83 11.49 5.64
CA PHE A 221 27.20 10.06 5.66
C PHE A 221 26.15 9.20 4.90
N GLN A 222 25.63 9.69 3.78
CA GLN A 222 24.74 8.97 2.89
C GLN A 222 25.57 8.02 2.04
N SER A 223 25.07 6.79 1.92
CA SER A 223 25.38 5.89 0.82
C SER A 223 25.44 6.69 -0.47
N TRP A 224 26.61 6.78 -1.08
CA TRP A 224 26.66 7.20 -2.48
C TRP A 224 25.85 6.17 -3.23
N SER A 225 24.67 6.58 -3.72
CA SER A 225 23.91 5.75 -4.63
C SER A 225 24.87 5.34 -5.74
N PRO A 226 24.91 4.06 -6.15
CA PRO A 226 25.70 3.59 -7.28
C PRO A 226 25.52 4.40 -8.57
N HIS A 227 24.51 5.26 -8.62
CA HIS A 227 24.02 5.97 -9.80
C HIS A 227 24.03 7.50 -9.66
N THR A 228 24.85 8.09 -8.79
CA THR A 228 25.08 9.55 -8.87
C THR A 228 25.81 9.87 -10.17
N SER A 229 25.06 10.28 -11.19
CA SER A 229 25.62 10.71 -12.48
C SER A 229 26.53 11.92 -12.27
N SER A 230 27.75 11.84 -12.81
CA SER A 230 28.67 12.98 -12.81
C SER A 230 28.02 14.16 -13.54
N LYS A 231 28.08 15.36 -12.94
CA LYS A 231 27.77 16.59 -13.68
C LYS A 231 29.08 17.10 -14.26
N PRO A 232 29.17 17.33 -15.58
CA PRO A 232 30.44 17.64 -16.21
C PRO A 232 31.05 18.93 -15.65
N ARG A 233 32.13 18.80 -14.88
CA ARG A 233 33.16 19.82 -14.77
C ARG A 233 34.18 19.53 -15.88
N ALA A 234 34.25 20.43 -16.84
CA ALA A 234 35.19 20.39 -17.98
C ALA A 234 34.95 19.30 -19.04
N GLY A 235 35.46 19.55 -20.25
CA GLY A 235 35.17 18.80 -21.48
C GLY A 235 35.69 17.36 -21.56
N ASN A 236 36.23 16.80 -20.47
CA ASN A 236 36.87 15.48 -20.41
C ASN A 236 36.10 14.43 -19.61
N ALA A 237 34.95 14.78 -19.00
CA ALA A 237 34.10 13.85 -18.22
C ALA A 237 33.52 12.67 -19.02
N TRP A 238 33.72 12.64 -20.34
CA TRP A 238 33.22 11.58 -21.22
C TRP A 238 33.77 10.20 -20.86
N LEU A 239 35.03 10.08 -20.40
CA LEU A 239 35.62 8.78 -20.06
C LEU A 239 34.94 8.17 -18.82
N HIS A 240 34.67 8.97 -17.78
CA HIS A 240 33.93 8.55 -16.59
C HIS A 240 32.51 8.10 -16.96
N CYS A 241 31.79 8.88 -17.76
CA CYS A 241 30.46 8.51 -18.25
C CYS A 241 30.48 7.20 -19.07
N MET A 242 31.52 6.97 -19.87
CA MET A 242 31.66 5.72 -20.64
C MET A 242 31.93 4.52 -19.73
N ILE A 243 32.76 4.68 -18.70
CA ILE A 243 33.03 3.63 -17.71
C ILE A 243 31.74 3.28 -16.94
N GLU A 244 30.97 4.27 -16.50
CA GLU A 244 29.71 4.03 -15.78
C GLU A 244 28.62 3.42 -16.67
N SER A 245 28.43 3.94 -17.89
CA SER A 245 27.38 3.46 -18.80
C SER A 245 27.61 2.03 -19.29
N THR A 246 28.87 1.64 -19.51
CA THR A 246 29.20 0.26 -19.93
C THR A 246 29.05 -0.76 -18.80
N ALA A 247 28.97 -0.34 -17.54
CA ALA A 247 28.67 -1.22 -16.41
C ALA A 247 27.18 -1.63 -16.35
N GLN A 248 26.27 -0.78 -16.87
CA GLN A 248 24.81 -0.94 -16.70
C GLN A 248 24.12 -1.81 -17.76
N SER A 249 24.84 -2.34 -18.76
CA SER A 249 24.23 -3.09 -19.89
C SER A 249 25.10 -4.24 -20.40
N PRO A 250 25.19 -5.36 -19.66
CA PRO A 250 25.88 -6.54 -20.15
C PRO A 250 24.97 -7.31 -21.14
N GLY A 251 24.98 -6.93 -22.43
CA GLY A 251 24.32 -7.76 -23.46
C GLY A 251 23.80 -7.08 -24.72
N LEU A 252 23.77 -5.74 -24.80
CA LEU A 252 23.45 -5.05 -26.05
C LEU A 252 24.69 -4.93 -26.94
N PRO A 253 24.62 -5.23 -28.25
CA PRO A 253 25.66 -4.84 -29.20
C PRO A 253 25.56 -3.33 -29.39
N THR A 254 26.22 -2.55 -28.55
CA THR A 254 26.32 -1.10 -28.75
C THR A 254 27.22 -0.83 -29.93
N SER A 255 26.81 0.10 -30.79
CA SER A 255 27.64 0.70 -31.84
C SER A 255 28.81 1.55 -31.29
N MET A 256 29.11 1.45 -30.00
CA MET A 256 30.22 2.08 -29.30
C MET A 256 31.21 0.98 -28.86
N GLY A 257 32.49 1.13 -29.22
CA GLY A 257 33.52 0.09 -29.05
C GLY A 257 33.76 -0.40 -27.61
N ASN A 258 34.55 -1.47 -27.49
CA ASN A 258 34.97 -2.09 -26.23
C ASN A 258 35.59 -1.06 -25.27
N ILE A 259 35.09 -0.96 -24.02
CA ILE A 259 35.56 -0.01 -23.01
C ILE A 259 37.08 -0.08 -22.78
N ALA A 260 37.68 -1.27 -22.90
CA ALA A 260 39.13 -1.43 -22.82
C ALA A 260 39.88 -0.71 -23.94
N ASP A 261 39.33 -0.72 -25.17
CA ASP A 261 39.91 -0.01 -26.31
C ASP A 261 39.72 1.50 -26.17
N VAL A 262 38.60 1.94 -25.60
CA VAL A 262 38.33 3.35 -25.29
C VAL A 262 39.35 3.89 -24.28
N ILE A 263 39.63 3.16 -23.19
CA ILE A 263 40.63 3.53 -22.19
C ILE A 263 42.03 3.62 -22.80
N ARG A 264 42.43 2.63 -23.62
CA ARG A 264 43.73 2.66 -24.32
C ARG A 264 43.84 3.84 -25.29
N GLN A 265 42.78 4.13 -26.04
CA GLN A 265 42.74 5.27 -26.95
C GLN A 265 42.82 6.60 -26.21
N ALA A 266 42.14 6.72 -25.06
CA ALA A 266 42.23 7.89 -24.20
C ALA A 266 43.67 8.09 -23.71
N TYR A 267 44.31 7.04 -23.19
CA TYR A 267 45.72 7.08 -22.77
C TYR A 267 46.68 7.47 -23.90
N HIS A 268 46.50 6.92 -25.10
CA HIS A 268 47.34 7.26 -26.25
C HIS A 268 47.14 8.70 -26.74
N ARG A 269 45.92 9.23 -26.60
CA ARG A 269 45.60 10.61 -26.97
C ARG A 269 46.20 11.60 -25.97
N ASP A 270 46.03 11.33 -24.69
CA ASP A 270 46.57 12.11 -23.58
C ASP A 270 46.64 11.24 -22.31
N PRO A 271 47.85 10.88 -21.84
CA PRO A 271 48.03 10.10 -20.61
C PRO A 271 47.40 10.71 -19.36
N ALA A 272 47.15 12.03 -19.33
CA ALA A 272 46.50 12.67 -18.18
C ALA A 272 45.03 12.25 -18.02
N LEU A 273 44.34 11.88 -19.12
CA LEU A 273 42.91 11.57 -19.11
C LEU A 273 42.53 10.36 -18.26
N VAL A 274 43.44 9.38 -18.11
CA VAL A 274 43.16 8.18 -17.33
C VAL A 274 43.34 8.38 -15.82
N ARG A 275 43.74 9.58 -15.39
CA ARG A 275 43.94 9.98 -13.98
C ARG A 275 43.25 11.29 -13.63
N GLU A 276 42.56 11.91 -14.59
CA GLU A 276 41.85 13.18 -14.37
C GLU A 276 40.63 12.92 -13.48
N PRO A 277 40.49 13.59 -12.32
CA PRO A 277 39.35 13.38 -11.45
C PRO A 277 38.09 14.08 -11.98
N ASP A 278 36.91 13.52 -11.69
CA ASP A 278 35.61 14.12 -12.02
C ASP A 278 35.14 15.14 -10.95
N ASP A 279 33.86 15.56 -11.02
CA ASP A 279 33.27 16.50 -10.06
C ASP A 279 33.08 15.95 -8.64
N ARG A 280 33.29 14.64 -8.46
CA ARG A 280 33.28 13.91 -7.20
C ARG A 280 34.68 13.68 -6.64
N ASP A 281 35.71 14.20 -7.33
CA ASP A 281 37.13 13.91 -7.10
C ASP A 281 37.51 12.44 -7.40
N PHE A 282 36.68 11.71 -8.16
CA PHE A 282 36.95 10.32 -8.53
C PHE A 282 37.81 10.26 -9.78
N THR A 283 38.92 9.51 -9.73
CA THR A 283 39.66 9.13 -10.94
C THR A 283 38.85 8.13 -11.78
N PRO A 284 39.25 7.86 -13.04
CA PRO A 284 38.63 6.80 -13.83
C PRO A 284 38.70 5.42 -13.17
N LEU A 285 39.74 5.14 -12.36
CA LEU A 285 39.84 3.90 -11.58
C LEU A 285 38.83 3.88 -10.43
N ASP A 286 38.70 4.98 -9.68
CA ASP A 286 37.71 5.12 -8.61
C ASP A 286 36.28 5.00 -9.17
N THR A 287 36.05 5.56 -10.36
CA THR A 287 34.78 5.45 -11.09
C THR A 287 34.50 4.00 -11.51
N ALA A 288 35.52 3.30 -12.02
CA ALA A 288 35.39 1.89 -12.41
C ALA A 288 35.13 0.99 -11.19
N ALA A 289 35.79 1.25 -10.06
CA ALA A 289 35.58 0.54 -8.81
C ALA A 289 34.17 0.79 -8.24
N ASN A 290 33.75 2.06 -8.17
CA ASN A 290 32.41 2.44 -7.71
C ASN A 290 31.28 1.93 -8.63
N ALA A 291 31.56 1.63 -9.89
CA ALA A 291 30.62 1.01 -10.83
C ALA A 291 30.78 -0.51 -10.96
N MET A 292 31.74 -1.12 -10.25
CA MET A 292 32.17 -2.52 -10.40
C MET A 292 32.41 -2.96 -11.86
N ASN A 293 32.98 -2.07 -12.68
CA ASN A 293 33.26 -2.36 -14.08
C ASN A 293 34.58 -3.10 -14.22
N LEU A 294 34.54 -4.44 -14.06
CA LEU A 294 35.72 -5.31 -14.14
C LEU A 294 36.58 -5.06 -15.39
N ARG A 295 35.96 -4.92 -16.57
CA ARG A 295 36.69 -4.70 -17.82
C ARG A 295 37.44 -3.38 -17.85
N ALA A 296 36.87 -2.34 -17.24
CA ALA A 296 37.54 -1.04 -17.11
C ALA A 296 38.69 -1.11 -16.09
N ILE A 297 38.50 -1.81 -14.97
CA ILE A 297 39.55 -2.03 -13.96
C ILE A 297 40.74 -2.78 -14.58
N GLU A 298 40.51 -3.91 -15.26
CA GLU A 298 41.54 -4.66 -15.98
C GLU A 298 42.26 -3.79 -17.03
N ALA A 299 41.52 -2.98 -17.78
CA ALA A 299 42.10 -2.11 -18.80
C ALA A 299 42.95 -0.99 -18.22
N LEU A 300 42.55 -0.39 -17.10
CA LEU A 300 43.30 0.67 -16.42
C LEU A 300 44.55 0.11 -15.73
N LEU A 301 44.43 -1.01 -15.01
CA LEU A 301 45.57 -1.66 -14.34
C LEU A 301 46.57 -2.26 -15.34
N SER A 302 46.16 -2.58 -16.57
CA SER A 302 47.08 -3.06 -17.62
C SER A 302 47.84 -1.95 -18.36
N LEU A 303 47.63 -0.67 -18.04
CA LEU A 303 48.40 0.43 -18.61
C LEU A 303 49.87 0.40 -18.14
N PRO A 304 50.82 0.96 -18.92
CA PRO A 304 52.23 1.02 -18.53
C PRO A 304 52.42 1.69 -17.17
N SER A 305 53.46 1.32 -16.43
CA SER A 305 53.74 1.86 -15.08
C SER A 305 53.84 3.39 -15.03
N GLU A 306 54.27 4.02 -16.14
CA GLU A 306 54.38 5.46 -16.33
C GLU A 306 53.01 6.17 -16.35
N SER A 307 51.92 5.43 -16.58
CA SER A 307 50.56 5.97 -16.49
C SER A 307 50.24 6.49 -15.10
N GLY A 308 50.81 5.87 -14.05
CA GLY A 308 50.58 6.24 -12.66
C GLY A 308 49.28 5.72 -12.05
N ILE A 309 48.51 4.88 -12.75
CA ILE A 309 47.24 4.30 -12.25
C ILE A 309 47.41 3.56 -10.92
N TRP A 310 48.54 2.88 -10.73
CA TRP A 310 48.86 2.19 -9.47
C TRP A 310 48.88 3.14 -8.25
N LYS A 311 49.19 4.42 -8.46
CA LYS A 311 49.10 5.43 -7.39
C LYS A 311 47.66 5.87 -7.08
N ASP A 312 46.75 5.66 -8.02
CA ASP A 312 45.32 5.91 -7.79
C ASP A 312 44.67 4.71 -7.06
N ALA A 313 45.24 3.52 -7.24
CA ALA A 313 44.86 2.28 -6.53
C ALA A 313 45.40 2.23 -5.09
N SER A 314 46.58 2.80 -4.82
CA SER A 314 47.16 2.85 -3.48
C SER A 314 46.34 3.75 -2.54
N ALA A 315 46.20 3.35 -1.28
CA ALA A 315 45.60 4.16 -0.21
C ALA A 315 46.26 5.55 -0.14
N ASP A 316 45.57 6.57 -0.62
CA ASP A 316 45.97 7.97 -0.47
C ASP A 316 45.25 8.53 0.77
N PRO A 317 45.96 8.92 1.85
CA PRO A 317 45.34 9.45 3.06
C PRO A 317 44.56 10.77 2.84
N SER A 318 44.69 11.41 1.67
CA SER A 318 43.93 12.59 1.28
C SER A 318 42.61 12.28 0.55
N LYS A 319 42.40 11.03 0.11
CA LYS A 319 41.14 10.56 -0.48
C LYS A 319 40.14 10.15 0.62
N GLU A 320 38.85 10.36 0.36
CA GLU A 320 37.77 9.98 1.28
C GLU A 320 37.59 8.46 1.38
N ARG A 321 37.87 7.72 0.28
CA ARG A 321 37.87 6.24 0.21
C ARG A 321 38.89 5.74 -0.81
N SER A 322 39.46 4.55 -0.60
CA SER A 322 40.26 3.84 -1.58
C SER A 322 39.39 3.18 -2.67
N ALA A 323 40.00 2.77 -3.78
CA ALA A 323 39.28 2.05 -4.84
C ALA A 323 38.70 0.71 -4.34
N VAL A 324 39.40 0.02 -3.42
CA VAL A 324 38.89 -1.21 -2.78
C VAL A 324 37.64 -0.92 -1.97
N GLU A 325 37.66 0.13 -1.14
CA GLU A 325 36.52 0.52 -0.30
C GLU A 325 35.30 0.94 -1.13
N LEU A 326 35.52 1.63 -2.27
CA LEU A 326 34.45 1.96 -3.22
C LEU A 326 33.81 0.70 -3.83
N CYS A 327 34.63 -0.29 -4.20
CA CYS A 327 34.16 -1.57 -4.72
C CYS A 327 33.36 -2.36 -3.65
N GLN A 328 33.89 -2.45 -2.43
CA GLN A 328 33.24 -3.12 -1.30
C GLN A 328 31.91 -2.47 -0.91
N HIS A 329 31.88 -1.14 -0.85
CA HIS A 329 30.66 -0.39 -0.57
C HIS A 329 29.56 -0.65 -1.62
N HIS A 330 29.93 -0.71 -2.90
CA HIS A 330 28.97 -1.04 -3.95
C HIS A 330 28.44 -2.48 -3.80
N MET A 331 29.32 -3.44 -3.50
CA MET A 331 28.93 -4.83 -3.24
C MET A 331 27.95 -4.96 -2.06
N LEU A 332 28.18 -4.23 -0.97
CA LEU A 332 27.27 -4.14 0.17
C LEU A 332 25.94 -3.49 -0.21
N SER A 333 25.98 -2.42 -1.01
CA SER A 333 24.77 -1.73 -1.50
C SER A 333 23.89 -2.66 -2.36
N LEU A 334 24.49 -3.50 -3.22
CA LEU A 334 23.75 -4.49 -4.00
C LEU A 334 23.19 -5.63 -3.16
N LYS A 335 23.92 -6.08 -2.13
CA LYS A 335 23.41 -7.05 -1.16
C LYS A 335 22.16 -6.47 -0.48
N HIS A 336 22.25 -5.27 0.07
CA HIS A 336 21.13 -4.59 0.72
C HIS A 336 19.94 -4.37 -0.23
N LEU A 337 20.20 -3.97 -1.48
CA LEU A 337 19.16 -3.82 -2.50
C LEU A 337 18.46 -5.15 -2.81
N ALA A 338 19.20 -6.25 -2.90
CA ALA A 338 18.64 -7.58 -3.13
C ALA A 338 17.81 -8.09 -1.94
N GLU A 339 18.20 -7.72 -0.71
CA GLU A 339 17.52 -8.11 0.54
C GLU A 339 16.27 -7.26 0.83
N THR A 340 16.18 -6.05 0.27
CA THR A 340 15.04 -5.14 0.47
C THR A 340 13.93 -5.28 -0.59
N GLN A 341 14.20 -5.98 -1.70
CA GLN A 341 13.21 -6.19 -2.77
C GLN A 341 12.27 -7.38 -2.48
N PRO A 342 10.93 -7.19 -2.48
CA PRO A 342 9.98 -8.27 -2.23
C PRO A 342 10.15 -9.44 -3.23
N GLY A 343 10.44 -10.63 -2.71
CA GLY A 343 10.55 -11.86 -3.52
C GLY A 343 11.92 -12.12 -4.14
N GLN A 344 12.89 -11.21 -3.98
CA GLN A 344 14.27 -11.43 -4.42
C GLN A 344 15.10 -12.03 -3.29
N GLN A 345 15.96 -13.00 -3.62
CA GLN A 345 16.95 -13.56 -2.68
C GLN A 345 18.35 -13.14 -3.13
N TRP A 346 19.18 -12.70 -2.17
CA TRP A 346 20.60 -12.50 -2.43
C TRP A 346 21.28 -13.85 -2.66
N ASN A 347 22.00 -13.99 -3.78
CA ASN A 347 22.63 -15.23 -4.23
C ASN A 347 24.17 -15.22 -4.06
N GLY A 348 24.67 -14.29 -3.24
CA GLY A 348 26.09 -14.01 -3.05
C GLY A 348 26.59 -12.89 -3.96
N HIS A 349 27.79 -12.39 -3.67
CA HIS A 349 28.49 -11.45 -4.55
C HIS A 349 28.80 -12.12 -5.89
N SER A 350 28.73 -11.34 -6.98
CA SER A 350 29.05 -11.87 -8.30
C SER A 350 30.56 -12.19 -8.40
N PRO A 351 30.95 -13.20 -9.18
CA PRO A 351 32.36 -13.50 -9.42
C PRO A 351 33.14 -12.30 -9.97
N ASP A 352 32.50 -11.50 -10.84
CA ASP A 352 33.13 -10.32 -11.44
C ASP A 352 33.38 -9.21 -10.40
N ALA A 353 32.47 -9.03 -9.44
CA ALA A 353 32.66 -8.06 -8.35
C ALA A 353 33.80 -8.47 -7.41
N LEU A 354 33.87 -9.75 -7.05
CA LEU A 354 34.95 -10.28 -6.21
C LEU A 354 36.29 -10.32 -6.94
N ARG A 355 36.29 -10.50 -8.26
CA ARG A 355 37.48 -10.37 -9.10
C ARG A 355 37.95 -8.92 -9.17
N ALA A 356 37.03 -7.96 -9.32
CA ALA A 356 37.35 -6.54 -9.26
C ALA A 356 38.01 -6.16 -7.92
N GLU A 357 37.41 -6.59 -6.80
CA GLU A 357 37.99 -6.41 -5.46
C GLU A 357 39.39 -7.04 -5.38
N PHE A 358 39.56 -8.30 -5.79
CA PHE A 358 40.85 -9.00 -5.76
C PHE A 358 41.94 -8.28 -6.56
N LEU A 359 41.61 -7.75 -7.75
CA LEU A 359 42.56 -7.01 -8.58
C LEU A 359 42.95 -5.67 -7.94
N LEU A 360 42.00 -4.96 -7.34
CA LEU A 360 42.23 -3.70 -6.65
C LEU A 360 43.09 -3.90 -5.39
N MET A 361 42.79 -4.92 -4.57
CA MET A 361 43.57 -5.24 -3.36
C MET A 361 45.03 -5.61 -3.70
N ASN A 362 45.26 -6.37 -4.77
CA ASN A 362 46.63 -6.67 -5.22
C ASN A 362 47.35 -5.43 -5.80
N ALA A 363 46.60 -4.44 -6.29
CA ALA A 363 47.15 -3.19 -6.82
C ALA A 363 47.51 -2.16 -5.73
N GLU A 364 46.84 -2.22 -4.58
CA GLU A 364 47.04 -1.33 -3.43
C GLU A 364 48.31 -1.66 -2.62
N GLU A 365 48.91 -2.84 -2.84
CA GLU A 365 50.15 -3.34 -2.21
C GLU A 365 50.15 -3.44 -0.66
N GLU A 366 49.00 -3.29 0.02
CA GLU A 366 48.91 -3.36 1.49
C GLU A 366 48.97 -4.79 2.07
N GLU A 367 48.36 -5.79 1.41
CA GLU A 367 48.48 -7.21 1.76
C GLU A 367 48.46 -8.09 0.51
N ILE A 368 49.54 -8.85 0.26
CA ILE A 368 49.56 -9.83 -0.84
C ILE A 368 48.60 -10.97 -0.48
N ILE A 369 47.50 -11.08 -1.22
CA ILE A 369 46.53 -12.17 -1.04
C ILE A 369 47.22 -13.49 -1.39
N SER A 370 47.38 -14.37 -0.40
CA SER A 370 48.06 -15.67 -0.56
C SER A 370 47.21 -16.75 -1.25
N LEU A 371 45.91 -16.50 -1.41
CA LEU A 371 44.96 -17.38 -2.11
C LEU A 371 45.05 -17.19 -3.64
N SER A 372 44.75 -18.24 -4.40
CA SER A 372 44.45 -18.05 -5.83
C SER A 372 43.18 -17.24 -5.97
N GLU A 373 43.02 -16.55 -7.11
CA GLU A 373 41.84 -15.74 -7.39
C GLU A 373 40.53 -16.55 -7.26
N GLU A 374 40.49 -17.78 -7.78
CA GLU A 374 39.32 -18.65 -7.67
C GLU A 374 39.03 -19.06 -6.22
N ALA A 375 40.06 -19.30 -5.42
CA ALA A 375 39.92 -19.62 -4.01
C ALA A 375 39.43 -18.41 -3.20
N TYR A 376 39.90 -17.20 -3.54
CA TYR A 376 39.41 -15.94 -2.97
C TYR A 376 37.92 -15.76 -3.26
N ILE A 377 37.52 -15.81 -4.54
CA ILE A 377 36.12 -15.66 -4.97
C ILE A 377 35.22 -16.70 -4.27
N ALA A 378 35.65 -17.96 -4.21
CA ALA A 378 34.87 -19.01 -3.55
C ALA A 378 34.68 -18.74 -2.05
N SER A 379 35.71 -18.26 -1.36
CA SER A 379 35.67 -17.99 0.08
C SER A 379 34.83 -16.76 0.45
N ARG A 380 34.81 -15.74 -0.43
CA ARG A 380 34.15 -14.43 -0.20
C ARG A 380 32.74 -14.32 -0.78
N LYS A 381 32.29 -15.30 -1.58
CA LYS A 381 30.96 -15.30 -2.23
C LYS A 381 29.81 -14.87 -1.31
N TRP A 382 29.85 -15.29 -0.05
CA TRP A 382 28.79 -15.06 0.92
C TRP A 382 29.18 -14.05 2.00
N GLY A 383 30.08 -13.10 1.71
CA GLY A 383 30.43 -12.00 2.62
C GLY A 383 31.38 -12.36 3.76
N CYS A 384 32.02 -13.53 3.74
CA CYS A 384 33.01 -13.87 4.77
C CYS A 384 34.17 -12.87 4.73
N THR A 385 34.51 -12.24 5.86
CA THR A 385 35.67 -11.33 6.01
C THR A 385 36.83 -11.98 6.76
N CYS A 386 36.60 -13.03 7.57
CA CYS A 386 37.67 -13.72 8.31
C CYS A 386 38.46 -14.79 7.54
N GLY A 387 37.98 -15.25 6.37
CA GLY A 387 38.58 -16.35 5.60
C GLY A 387 38.38 -17.75 6.19
N GLU A 388 37.70 -17.89 7.34
CA GLU A 388 37.54 -19.16 8.07
C GLU A 388 36.08 -19.65 8.16
N CYS A 389 35.13 -18.99 7.47
CA CYS A 389 33.74 -19.44 7.42
C CYS A 389 33.62 -20.81 6.74
N THR A 390 32.82 -21.70 7.33
CA THR A 390 32.49 -22.99 6.70
C THR A 390 31.62 -22.74 5.46
N ASP A 391 32.07 -23.23 4.30
CA ASP A 391 31.42 -23.01 2.98
C ASP A 391 31.27 -21.51 2.64
N GLY A 392 32.08 -20.64 3.25
CA GLY A 392 32.08 -19.19 3.02
C GLY A 392 30.95 -18.42 3.71
N TRP A 393 29.97 -19.07 4.35
CA TRP A 393 28.80 -18.38 4.95
C TRP A 393 28.62 -18.63 6.46
N LEU A 394 28.99 -19.78 7.01
CA LEU A 394 28.81 -20.07 8.44
C LEU A 394 30.07 -19.73 9.24
N SER A 395 30.07 -18.60 9.94
CA SER A 395 31.22 -18.17 10.74
C SER A 395 31.44 -19.05 11.98
N LYS A 396 32.68 -19.02 12.52
CA LYS A 396 33.03 -19.78 13.73
C LYS A 396 32.24 -19.30 14.95
N ARG A 397 32.06 -17.99 15.13
CA ARG A 397 31.31 -17.42 16.25
C ARG A 397 29.81 -17.70 16.14
N MET A 398 29.22 -17.55 14.95
CA MET A 398 27.81 -17.89 14.69
C MET A 398 27.52 -19.36 15.00
N ARG A 399 28.38 -20.25 14.49
CA ARG A 399 28.30 -21.69 14.74
C ARG A 399 28.39 -22.03 16.22
N TYR A 400 29.36 -21.43 16.93
CA TYR A 400 29.54 -21.65 18.36
C TYR A 400 28.32 -21.19 19.15
N ARG A 401 27.74 -20.04 18.80
CA ARG A 401 26.51 -19.52 19.43
C ARG A 401 25.33 -20.48 19.24
N MET A 402 25.10 -20.96 18.02
CA MET A 402 24.06 -21.95 17.74
C MET A 402 24.31 -23.27 18.47
N TRP A 403 25.55 -23.75 18.50
CA TRP A 403 25.95 -24.97 19.21
C TRP A 403 25.67 -24.88 20.70
N HIS A 404 26.14 -23.79 21.32
CA HIS A 404 25.99 -23.56 22.75
C HIS A 404 24.50 -23.42 23.11
N GLY A 405 23.75 -22.60 22.37
CA GLY A 405 22.31 -22.42 22.56
C GLY A 405 21.53 -23.74 22.45
N ALA A 406 21.73 -24.50 21.37
CA ALA A 406 21.07 -25.79 21.19
C ALA A 406 21.42 -26.81 22.30
N THR A 407 22.65 -26.78 22.80
CA THR A 407 23.08 -27.66 23.91
C THR A 407 22.33 -27.35 25.20
N VAL A 408 22.26 -26.06 25.55
CA VAL A 408 21.56 -25.60 26.76
C VAL A 408 20.07 -25.87 26.65
N ASP A 409 19.47 -25.53 25.51
CA ASP A 409 18.04 -25.69 25.28
C ASP A 409 17.60 -27.15 25.33
N ALA A 410 18.35 -28.07 24.69
CA ALA A 410 18.05 -29.50 24.77
C ALA A 410 18.08 -30.02 26.21
N GLY A 411 19.05 -29.57 27.02
CA GLY A 411 19.13 -29.93 28.44
C GLY A 411 17.98 -29.38 29.28
N ILE A 412 17.52 -28.14 29.01
CA ILE A 412 16.33 -27.57 29.65
C ILE A 412 15.08 -28.35 29.26
N MET A 413 14.94 -28.70 27.98
CA MET A 413 13.82 -29.49 27.48
C MET A 413 13.77 -30.88 28.13
N ASP A 414 14.92 -31.55 28.29
CA ASP A 414 15.00 -32.82 29.02
C ASP A 414 14.53 -32.69 30.47
N LEU A 415 14.98 -31.65 31.18
CA LEU A 415 14.57 -31.40 32.56
C LEU A 415 13.05 -31.15 32.69
N ILE A 416 12.47 -30.40 31.75
CA ILE A 416 11.03 -30.17 31.66
C ILE A 416 10.31 -31.51 31.46
N VAL A 417 10.79 -32.34 30.54
CA VAL A 417 10.22 -33.68 30.34
C VAL A 417 10.33 -34.50 31.63
N GLU A 418 11.50 -34.60 32.25
CA GLU A 418 11.71 -35.41 33.46
C GLU A 418 10.77 -35.02 34.61
N THR A 419 10.60 -33.72 34.83
CA THR A 419 9.81 -33.16 35.94
C THR A 419 8.30 -33.09 35.68
N ALA A 420 7.87 -33.08 34.41
CA ALA A 420 6.47 -32.98 34.05
C ALA A 420 5.65 -34.22 34.49
N PRO A 421 4.43 -34.05 35.07
CA PRO A 421 3.55 -35.15 35.43
C PRO A 421 3.16 -36.06 34.25
N SER A 422 2.83 -37.31 34.54
CA SER A 422 2.32 -38.25 33.51
C SER A 422 1.01 -37.74 32.92
N GLY A 423 0.98 -37.50 31.61
CA GLY A 423 -0.18 -36.94 30.90
C GLY A 423 -0.19 -35.41 30.77
N ALA A 424 0.85 -34.71 31.23
CA ALA A 424 0.99 -33.27 31.06
C ALA A 424 1.03 -32.85 29.58
N ARG A 425 0.49 -31.67 29.32
CA ARG A 425 0.53 -30.96 28.03
C ARG A 425 1.56 -29.83 28.14
N LEU A 426 2.48 -29.76 27.19
CA LEU A 426 3.64 -28.86 27.21
C LEU A 426 3.52 -27.72 26.20
N ASP A 427 2.29 -27.38 25.81
CA ASP A 427 2.00 -26.38 24.79
C ASP A 427 2.45 -24.96 25.14
N GLU A 428 2.50 -24.66 26.44
CA GLU A 428 2.89 -23.37 26.98
C GLU A 428 4.41 -23.25 27.19
N GLU A 429 5.17 -24.34 27.03
CA GLU A 429 6.62 -24.31 27.17
C GLU A 429 7.28 -23.46 26.07
N PHE A 430 8.32 -22.70 26.41
CA PHE A 430 8.94 -21.73 25.50
C PHE A 430 9.34 -22.36 24.15
N ALA A 431 10.00 -23.52 24.17
CA ALA A 431 10.39 -24.24 22.97
C ALA A 431 9.17 -24.71 22.15
N ALA A 432 8.09 -25.14 22.81
CA ALA A 432 6.85 -25.56 22.16
C ALA A 432 6.15 -24.39 21.46
N GLN A 433 6.16 -23.19 22.05
CA GLN A 433 5.54 -22.00 21.46
C GLN A 433 6.15 -21.62 20.10
N HIS A 434 7.40 -22.04 19.82
CA HIS A 434 8.08 -21.85 18.53
C HIS A 434 7.61 -22.82 17.43
N LEU A 435 6.80 -23.83 17.77
CA LEU A 435 6.22 -24.73 16.79
C LEU A 435 4.98 -24.11 16.11
N PRO A 436 4.75 -24.40 14.81
CA PRO A 436 3.59 -23.87 14.10
C PRO A 436 2.26 -24.25 14.78
N PRO A 437 1.22 -23.40 14.72
CA PRO A 437 -0.09 -23.70 15.32
C PRO A 437 -0.71 -25.03 14.85
N ALA A 438 -0.41 -25.46 13.62
CA ALA A 438 -0.85 -26.75 13.09
C ALA A 438 -0.26 -27.95 13.86
N VAL A 439 1.00 -27.83 14.30
CA VAL A 439 1.71 -28.85 15.09
C VAL A 439 1.22 -28.85 16.54
N ARG A 440 0.80 -27.68 17.05
CA ARG A 440 0.29 -27.51 18.43
C ARG A 440 -1.20 -27.85 18.62
N ARG A 441 -1.99 -27.95 17.53
CA ARG A 441 -3.46 -28.04 17.58
C ARG A 441 -3.99 -29.21 18.44
N GLY A 442 -3.24 -30.31 18.52
CA GLY A 442 -3.61 -31.50 19.29
C GLY A 442 -3.16 -31.50 20.75
N GLY A 443 -2.45 -30.46 21.20
CA GLY A 443 -1.73 -30.42 22.46
C GLY A 443 -0.42 -31.22 22.39
N ILE A 444 0.70 -30.66 22.85
CA ILE A 444 2.01 -31.30 22.83
C ILE A 444 2.13 -32.25 24.02
N ALA A 445 2.14 -33.55 23.73
CA ALA A 445 2.34 -34.58 24.75
C ALA A 445 3.81 -34.72 25.14
N LYS A 446 4.07 -35.11 26.40
CA LYS A 446 5.42 -35.34 26.94
C LYS A 446 6.34 -36.19 26.02
N PRO A 447 5.91 -37.33 25.42
CA PRO A 447 6.77 -38.10 24.51
C PRO A 447 7.04 -37.43 23.15
N MET A 448 6.16 -36.54 22.69
CA MET A 448 6.38 -35.74 21.48
C MET A 448 7.38 -34.62 21.75
N PHE A 449 7.29 -33.98 22.93
CA PHE A 449 8.24 -32.94 23.34
C PHE A 449 9.64 -33.50 23.59
N GLN A 450 9.77 -34.72 24.13
CA GLN A 450 11.06 -35.41 24.20
C GLN A 450 11.66 -35.65 22.81
N ASP A 451 10.85 -36.11 21.85
CA ASP A 451 11.29 -36.28 20.47
C ASP A 451 11.74 -34.95 19.85
N TYR A 452 11.08 -33.83 20.19
CA TYR A 452 11.51 -32.50 19.79
C TYR A 452 12.86 -32.09 20.42
N ALA A 453 13.06 -32.40 21.71
CA ALA A 453 14.34 -32.20 22.40
C ALA A 453 15.48 -33.01 21.76
N ASP A 454 15.20 -34.25 21.33
CA ASP A 454 16.16 -35.10 20.64
C ASP A 454 16.59 -34.51 19.29
N VAL A 455 15.69 -33.85 18.57
CA VAL A 455 16.01 -33.12 17.33
C VAL A 455 16.93 -31.93 17.63
N VAL A 456 16.62 -31.12 18.65
CA VAL A 456 17.46 -29.97 19.06
C VAL A 456 18.86 -30.44 19.52
N ARG A 457 18.95 -31.54 20.27
CA ARG A 457 20.22 -32.14 20.67
C ARG A 457 21.05 -32.62 19.49
N THR A 458 20.41 -33.28 18.53
CA THR A 458 21.09 -33.74 17.32
C THR A 458 21.67 -32.56 16.51
N ILE A 459 20.95 -31.43 16.45
CA ILE A 459 21.46 -30.19 15.83
C ILE A 459 22.73 -29.70 16.55
N SER A 460 22.76 -29.71 17.88
CA SER A 460 23.96 -29.39 18.66
C SER A 460 25.13 -30.34 18.31
N GLU A 461 24.90 -31.65 18.33
CA GLU A 461 25.94 -32.65 18.02
C GLU A 461 26.55 -32.42 16.64
N ILE A 462 25.73 -32.08 15.65
CA ILE A 462 26.22 -31.73 14.31
C ILE A 462 27.04 -30.44 14.36
N LEU A 463 26.53 -29.36 14.97
CA LEU A 463 27.23 -28.09 15.05
C LEU A 463 28.61 -28.18 15.71
N SER A 464 28.83 -29.16 16.60
CA SER A 464 30.12 -29.41 17.26
C SER A 464 31.23 -29.96 16.33
N GLN A 465 30.88 -30.53 15.17
CA GLN A 465 31.84 -31.17 14.25
C GLN A 465 32.56 -30.12 13.39
N PRO A 466 33.83 -30.27 13.01
CA PRO A 466 34.51 -29.28 12.17
C PRO A 466 34.05 -29.30 10.70
N GLY A 467 34.26 -28.20 9.98
CA GLY A 467 34.01 -28.10 8.54
C GLY A 467 32.56 -28.35 8.14
N THR A 468 32.35 -28.86 6.91
CA THR A 468 31.03 -29.09 6.31
C THR A 468 30.22 -30.17 7.04
N ALA A 469 30.89 -31.09 7.75
CA ALA A 469 30.24 -32.14 8.52
C ALA A 469 29.36 -31.60 9.64
N GLY A 470 29.65 -30.40 10.15
CA GLY A 470 28.82 -29.77 11.17
C GLY A 470 27.95 -28.62 10.68
N ILE A 471 27.65 -28.57 9.38
CA ILE A 471 26.50 -27.80 8.87
C ILE A 471 25.24 -28.60 9.21
N PRO A 472 24.29 -28.09 10.02
CA PRO A 472 23.08 -28.80 10.39
C PRO A 472 22.02 -28.69 9.28
N SER A 473 22.36 -29.11 8.06
CA SER A 473 21.40 -29.20 6.96
C SER A 473 20.30 -30.20 7.29
N ILE A 474 19.11 -30.03 6.69
CA ILE A 474 17.97 -30.95 6.86
C ILE A 474 18.41 -32.42 6.66
N ASP A 475 19.19 -32.69 5.61
CA ASP A 475 19.72 -34.02 5.32
C ASP A 475 20.70 -34.54 6.38
N ASN A 476 21.58 -33.69 6.90
CA ASN A 476 22.53 -34.08 7.93
C ASN A 476 21.82 -34.39 9.26
N VAL A 477 20.82 -33.59 9.63
CA VAL A 477 20.02 -33.80 10.84
C VAL A 477 19.19 -35.09 10.71
N HIS A 478 18.51 -35.33 9.58
CA HIS A 478 17.80 -36.58 9.37
C HIS A 478 18.71 -37.81 9.41
N ARG A 479 19.91 -37.72 8.81
CA ARG A 479 20.89 -38.82 8.83
C ARG A 479 21.40 -39.13 10.24
N ALA A 480 21.61 -38.11 11.06
CA ALA A 480 22.09 -38.26 12.44
C ALA A 480 20.99 -38.74 13.40
N LEU A 481 19.74 -38.33 13.20
CA LEU A 481 18.60 -38.70 14.05
C LEU A 481 18.25 -40.20 13.98
N GLY A 482 18.36 -40.82 12.82
CA GLY A 482 17.94 -42.21 12.60
C GLY A 482 16.46 -42.43 12.94
N GLU A 483 16.18 -43.26 13.95
CA GLU A 483 14.81 -43.59 14.39
C GLU A 483 14.27 -42.68 15.50
N LEU A 484 15.07 -41.70 15.99
CA LEU A 484 14.66 -40.69 16.96
C LEU A 484 13.76 -39.62 16.30
N GLY A 485 12.94 -38.92 17.10
CA GLY A 485 12.09 -37.84 16.59
C GLY A 485 10.80 -38.30 15.87
N LYS A 486 10.54 -39.61 15.77
CA LYS A 486 9.40 -40.17 15.02
C LYS A 486 8.04 -39.59 15.39
N ARG A 487 7.78 -39.38 16.69
CA ARG A 487 6.50 -38.82 17.17
C ARG A 487 6.39 -37.35 16.79
N PHE A 488 7.49 -36.61 16.93
CA PHE A 488 7.55 -35.21 16.52
C PHE A 488 7.22 -35.04 15.03
N PHE A 489 7.81 -35.87 14.15
CA PHE A 489 7.50 -35.83 12.73
C PHE A 489 6.08 -36.34 12.39
N ALA A 490 5.60 -37.38 13.08
CA ALA A 490 4.24 -37.91 12.87
C ALA A 490 3.15 -36.90 13.22
N GLU A 491 3.41 -36.00 14.18
CA GLU A 491 2.50 -34.94 14.60
C GLU A 491 2.72 -33.63 13.81
N GLY A 492 3.44 -33.68 12.69
CA GLY A 492 3.62 -32.57 11.75
C GLY A 492 4.81 -31.66 12.02
N GLY A 493 5.62 -31.98 13.04
CA GLY A 493 6.92 -31.34 13.26
C GLY A 493 7.88 -31.61 12.10
N ARG A 494 8.85 -30.70 11.89
CA ARG A 494 9.89 -30.80 10.87
C ARG A 494 11.24 -30.35 11.43
N VAL A 495 12.33 -30.80 10.80
CA VAL A 495 13.69 -30.39 11.19
C VAL A 495 13.85 -28.87 11.12
N GLU A 496 13.21 -28.25 10.14
CA GLU A 496 13.19 -26.80 9.94
C GLU A 496 12.58 -26.06 11.14
N HIS A 497 11.63 -26.67 11.87
CA HIS A 497 11.07 -26.04 13.07
C HIS A 497 12.11 -25.99 14.20
N ALA A 498 12.87 -27.06 14.39
CA ALA A 498 13.95 -27.12 15.39
C ALA A 498 15.13 -26.23 15.01
N LEU A 499 15.53 -26.21 13.74
CA LEU A 499 16.56 -25.31 13.23
C LEU A 499 16.16 -23.84 13.36
N SER A 500 14.89 -23.51 13.08
CA SER A 500 14.35 -22.16 13.27
C SER A 500 14.40 -21.74 14.75
N TYR A 501 14.03 -22.65 15.66
CA TYR A 501 14.12 -22.42 17.10
C TYR A 501 15.56 -22.15 17.56
N VAL A 502 16.52 -23.00 17.18
CA VAL A 502 17.95 -22.81 17.51
C VAL A 502 18.51 -21.50 16.95
N LEU A 503 18.19 -21.19 15.69
CA LEU A 503 18.66 -19.97 15.04
C LEU A 503 18.02 -18.71 15.66
N HIS A 504 16.75 -18.78 16.05
CA HIS A 504 16.06 -17.71 16.76
C HIS A 504 16.71 -17.43 18.12
N GLY A 505 16.98 -18.46 18.92
CA GLY A 505 17.66 -18.32 20.21
C GLY A 505 19.05 -17.68 20.07
N ALA A 506 19.83 -18.13 19.07
CA ALA A 506 21.13 -17.55 18.77
C ALA A 506 21.02 -16.07 18.35
N LYS A 507 19.99 -15.67 17.59
CA LYS A 507 19.76 -14.27 17.21
C LYS A 507 19.34 -13.42 18.41
N ALA A 508 18.37 -13.88 19.19
CA ALA A 508 17.81 -13.15 20.32
C ALA A 508 18.86 -12.81 21.40
N GLN A 509 19.91 -13.64 21.51
CA GLN A 509 20.99 -13.47 22.48
C GLN A 509 22.21 -12.70 21.92
N SER A 510 22.23 -12.43 20.61
CA SER A 510 23.31 -11.72 19.92
C SER A 510 23.22 -10.19 20.07
N PRO A 511 24.19 -9.43 19.55
CA PRO A 511 24.08 -7.97 19.40
C PRO A 511 22.82 -7.46 18.70
N LEU A 512 22.19 -8.27 17.84
CA LEU A 512 20.91 -7.94 17.18
C LEU A 512 19.67 -8.19 18.06
N GLY A 513 19.86 -8.76 19.26
CA GLY A 513 18.82 -9.04 20.23
C GLY A 513 19.09 -8.31 21.54
N ASP A 514 19.21 -9.04 22.65
CA ASP A 514 19.46 -8.45 23.97
C ASP A 514 20.95 -8.29 24.32
N ASN A 515 21.85 -8.75 23.43
CA ASN A 515 23.31 -8.71 23.56
C ASN A 515 23.87 -9.31 24.87
N LYS A 516 23.07 -10.07 25.63
CA LYS A 516 23.49 -10.54 26.96
C LYS A 516 24.48 -11.69 26.86
N TRP A 517 24.39 -12.52 25.82
CA TRP A 517 25.23 -13.70 25.72
C TRP A 517 26.66 -13.33 25.37
N ASP A 518 26.88 -12.45 24.40
CA ASP A 518 28.22 -11.99 24.02
C ASP A 518 28.90 -11.24 25.19
N ALA A 519 28.17 -10.34 25.87
CA ALA A 519 28.66 -9.67 27.08
C ALA A 519 28.99 -10.65 28.22
N LEU A 520 28.20 -11.72 28.38
CA LEU A 520 28.48 -12.78 29.35
C LEU A 520 29.75 -13.56 28.99
N GLN A 521 29.95 -13.92 27.73
CA GLN A 521 31.18 -14.59 27.29
C GLN A 521 32.41 -13.71 27.53
N GLU A 522 32.33 -12.40 27.28
CA GLU A 522 33.43 -11.49 27.59
C GLU A 522 33.78 -11.46 29.08
N GLY A 523 32.76 -11.39 29.95
CA GLY A 523 32.94 -11.45 31.40
C GLY A 523 33.55 -12.77 31.87
N LEU A 524 33.01 -13.90 31.41
CA LEU A 524 33.51 -15.23 31.74
C LEU A 524 34.94 -15.46 31.23
N ALA A 525 35.30 -14.89 30.08
CA ALA A 525 36.67 -14.94 29.57
C ALA A 525 37.65 -14.18 30.46
N MET A 526 37.23 -13.04 31.04
CA MET A 526 38.03 -12.32 32.04
C MET A 526 38.20 -13.10 33.34
N GLU A 527 37.22 -13.93 33.69
CA GLU A 527 37.26 -14.83 34.86
C GLU A 527 38.01 -16.15 34.58
N GLY A 528 38.43 -16.39 33.33
CA GLY A 528 39.23 -17.55 32.93
C GLY A 528 38.43 -18.80 32.55
N ASP A 529 37.14 -18.68 32.26
CA ASP A 529 36.36 -19.80 31.72
C ASP A 529 36.92 -20.27 30.38
N THR A 530 37.19 -21.56 30.26
CA THR A 530 37.88 -22.13 29.10
C THR A 530 37.09 -22.02 27.80
N GLY A 531 35.75 -22.09 27.85
CA GLY A 531 34.89 -21.98 26.67
C GLY A 531 34.78 -20.54 26.20
N ALA A 532 34.60 -19.61 27.14
CA ALA A 532 34.53 -18.18 26.85
C ALA A 532 35.86 -17.60 26.31
N VAL A 533 37.00 -18.05 26.85
CA VAL A 533 38.33 -17.71 26.31
C VAL A 533 38.49 -18.22 24.89
N ALA A 534 38.02 -19.45 24.61
CA ALA A 534 38.06 -20.01 23.26
C ALA A 534 37.16 -19.26 22.27
N TYR A 535 35.97 -18.83 22.71
CA TYR A 535 35.06 -18.00 21.92
C TYR A 535 35.69 -16.64 21.58
N LYS A 536 36.25 -15.94 22.57
CA LYS A 536 36.91 -14.65 22.39
C LYS A 536 38.11 -14.72 21.43
N ALA A 537 38.79 -15.86 21.39
CA ALA A 537 39.91 -16.10 20.47
C ALA A 537 39.48 -16.40 19.02
N MET A 538 38.19 -16.63 18.75
CA MET A 538 37.70 -16.85 17.38
C MET A 538 37.76 -15.54 16.58
N PRO A 539 38.12 -15.59 15.28
CA PRO A 539 38.19 -14.40 14.46
C PRO A 539 36.80 -13.79 14.27
N GLU A 540 36.76 -12.46 14.25
CA GLU A 540 35.56 -11.70 13.93
C GLU A 540 35.29 -11.74 12.44
N CYS A 541 34.02 -11.81 12.08
CA CYS A 541 33.58 -11.89 10.71
C CYS A 541 32.23 -11.18 10.55
N ASP A 542 32.01 -10.57 9.39
CA ASP A 542 30.73 -9.94 9.05
C ASP A 542 29.58 -10.96 9.14
N ASN A 543 29.87 -12.23 8.81
CA ASN A 543 28.94 -13.35 8.95
C ASN A 543 28.60 -13.77 10.39
N ASP A 544 29.16 -13.12 11.42
CA ASP A 544 28.88 -13.43 12.84
C ASP A 544 27.44 -13.10 13.25
N LEU A 545 26.77 -12.22 12.49
CA LEU A 545 25.40 -11.74 12.70
C LEU A 545 24.48 -12.00 11.50
N GLU A 546 24.93 -12.73 10.48
CA GLU A 546 24.19 -13.01 9.24
C GLU A 546 23.15 -14.14 9.40
N PHE A 547 22.23 -13.99 10.37
CA PHE A 547 21.21 -15.01 10.68
C PHE A 547 20.26 -15.28 9.51
N THR A 548 19.96 -14.28 8.69
CA THR A 548 19.11 -14.44 7.50
C THR A 548 19.77 -15.34 6.46
N LEU A 549 21.04 -15.10 6.16
CA LEU A 549 21.84 -15.93 5.26
C LEU A 549 21.96 -17.36 5.79
N VAL A 550 22.25 -17.53 7.08
CA VAL A 550 22.31 -18.86 7.72
C VAL A 550 20.98 -19.59 7.56
N GLY A 551 19.85 -18.93 7.82
CA GLY A 551 18.52 -19.51 7.63
C GLY A 551 18.28 -19.95 6.19
N GLN A 552 18.59 -19.10 5.22
CA GLN A 552 18.47 -19.40 3.79
C GLN A 552 19.33 -20.62 3.39
N ARG A 553 20.59 -20.67 3.83
CA ARG A 553 21.54 -21.75 3.52
C ARG A 553 21.18 -23.07 4.19
N LEU A 554 20.44 -23.03 5.30
CA LEU A 554 19.89 -24.21 5.98
C LEU A 554 18.54 -24.68 5.39
N GLY A 555 18.03 -24.00 4.35
CA GLY A 555 16.73 -24.33 3.74
C GLY A 555 15.55 -23.94 4.62
N LEU A 556 15.75 -23.04 5.59
CA LEU A 556 14.66 -22.48 6.37
C LEU A 556 13.91 -21.49 5.48
N PRO A 557 12.56 -21.54 5.50
CA PRO A 557 11.75 -20.49 4.92
C PRO A 557 12.25 -19.14 5.40
N GLN A 558 12.50 -18.25 4.44
CA GLN A 558 12.96 -16.87 4.64
C GLN A 558 12.26 -16.26 5.87
N PRO A 559 12.94 -15.46 6.71
CA PRO A 559 12.27 -14.62 7.71
C PRO A 559 11.18 -13.81 6.99
N GLY A 560 9.93 -14.22 7.16
CA GLY A 560 8.80 -13.83 6.30
C GLY A 560 7.91 -14.99 5.85
N HIS A 561 8.35 -16.26 5.94
CA HIS A 561 7.61 -17.45 5.48
C HIS A 561 7.54 -18.63 6.49
N LEU A 562 8.16 -18.55 7.68
CA LEU A 562 7.74 -19.35 8.84
C LEU A 562 7.51 -18.46 10.06
N LYS A 563 6.25 -18.40 10.47
CA LYS A 563 5.75 -17.66 11.62
C LYS A 563 6.25 -18.28 12.94
N GLY A 564 7.34 -17.74 13.47
CA GLY A 564 7.39 -17.28 14.86
C GLY A 564 7.35 -15.75 14.80
N ASN A 565 6.15 -15.17 14.90
CA ASN A 565 5.93 -13.73 14.69
C ASN A 565 6.63 -12.89 15.78
N LEU A 566 7.64 -12.10 15.40
CA LEU A 566 7.72 -10.70 15.83
C LEU A 566 7.67 -9.86 14.55
N ALA A 567 6.62 -9.04 14.49
CA ALA A 567 6.10 -8.44 13.28
C ALA A 567 6.85 -7.15 12.93
N TYR A 568 7.33 -7.01 11.69
CA TYR A 568 6.97 -5.77 10.98
C TYR A 568 5.46 -5.77 11.00
N GLY A 569 4.88 -4.94 11.88
CA GLY A 569 3.48 -5.01 12.28
C GLY A 569 2.63 -5.38 11.09
N ARG A 570 2.07 -6.60 11.10
CA ARG A 570 1.00 -6.97 10.17
C ARG A 570 0.06 -5.77 10.18
N ILE A 571 -0.19 -5.15 9.02
CA ILE A 571 -1.11 -4.02 8.92
C ILE A 571 -2.32 -4.41 9.77
N ASP A 572 -2.62 -3.61 10.79
CA ASP A 572 -3.77 -3.84 11.65
C ASP A 572 -5.02 -3.48 10.83
N ARG A 573 -5.36 -4.36 9.89
CA ARG A 573 -6.44 -4.14 8.92
C ARG A 573 -7.75 -3.97 9.65
N HIS A 574 -7.98 -4.76 10.69
CA HIS A 574 -9.16 -4.61 11.55
C HIS A 574 -9.16 -3.23 12.21
N GLY A 575 -8.09 -2.84 12.91
CA GLY A 575 -7.99 -1.52 13.53
C GLY A 575 -8.17 -0.36 12.55
N LEU A 576 -7.57 -0.44 11.36
CA LEU A 576 -7.70 0.58 10.31
C LEU A 576 -9.10 0.64 9.72
N VAL A 577 -9.72 -0.50 9.39
CA VAL A 577 -11.09 -0.55 8.87
C VAL A 577 -12.06 -0.01 9.92
N SER A 578 -11.99 -0.53 11.15
CA SER A 578 -12.88 -0.14 12.24
C SER A 578 -12.73 1.34 12.63
N ARG A 579 -11.54 1.94 12.46
CA ARG A 579 -11.32 3.38 12.68
C ARG A 579 -12.25 4.25 11.84
N PHE A 580 -12.61 3.79 10.64
CA PHE A 580 -13.42 4.55 9.68
C PHE A 580 -14.88 4.09 9.62
N ASN A 581 -15.34 3.28 10.58
CA ASN A 581 -16.74 2.88 10.71
C ASN A 581 -17.66 4.12 10.75
N PRO A 582 -18.57 4.31 9.78
CA PRO A 582 -19.46 5.46 9.75
C PRO A 582 -20.40 5.48 10.96
N VAL A 583 -20.56 6.67 11.56
CA VAL A 583 -21.47 6.89 12.70
C VAL A 583 -22.44 8.02 12.37
N ARG A 584 -23.72 7.84 12.71
CA ARG A 584 -24.78 8.85 12.57
C ARG A 584 -25.61 8.97 13.85
N THR A 585 -26.17 10.15 14.09
CA THR A 585 -27.11 10.43 15.19
C THR A 585 -28.46 10.95 14.69
N ALA A 586 -28.62 11.09 13.37
CA ALA A 586 -29.85 11.46 12.69
C ALA A 586 -29.82 10.89 11.27
N SER A 587 -30.98 10.80 10.63
CA SER A 587 -31.07 10.40 9.22
C SER A 587 -30.47 11.47 8.32
N SER A 588 -29.69 11.05 7.32
CA SER A 588 -29.29 11.91 6.20
C SER A 588 -30.46 12.01 5.24
N GLN A 589 -30.67 13.16 4.59
CA GLN A 589 -31.71 13.30 3.55
C GLN A 589 -31.20 12.92 2.15
N ASN A 590 -29.89 12.76 1.99
CA ASN A 590 -29.26 12.60 0.67
C ASN A 590 -28.50 11.26 0.52
N THR A 591 -28.22 10.54 1.61
CA THR A 591 -27.44 9.29 1.55
C THR A 591 -27.92 8.25 2.58
N PRO A 592 -28.19 7.00 2.19
CA PRO A 592 -28.49 5.94 3.15
C PRO A 592 -27.24 5.46 3.91
N MET A 593 -27.44 4.74 5.01
CA MET A 593 -26.44 3.75 5.48
C MET A 593 -26.78 2.41 4.82
N GLN A 594 -25.84 1.71 4.20
CA GLN A 594 -26.13 0.50 3.42
C GLN A 594 -25.41 -0.75 3.92
N VAL A 595 -26.13 -1.87 3.85
CA VAL A 595 -25.58 -3.23 3.87
C VAL A 595 -25.90 -3.91 2.55
N GLY A 596 -25.04 -4.84 2.11
CA GLY A 596 -25.25 -5.56 0.86
C GLY A 596 -24.11 -6.52 0.52
N ASN A 597 -24.20 -7.10 -0.67
CA ASN A 597 -23.30 -8.17 -1.13
C ASN A 597 -22.86 -8.02 -2.60
N GLY A 598 -23.18 -6.89 -3.24
CA GLY A 598 -22.91 -6.62 -4.66
C GLY A 598 -24.04 -7.00 -5.62
N HIS A 599 -24.82 -8.04 -5.29
CA HIS A 599 -26.05 -8.40 -6.01
C HIS A 599 -27.29 -7.71 -5.46
N PHE A 600 -27.24 -7.35 -4.17
CA PHE A 600 -28.34 -6.77 -3.41
C PHE A 600 -27.81 -5.74 -2.41
N ALA A 601 -28.55 -4.64 -2.26
CA ALA A 601 -28.26 -3.61 -1.27
C ALA A 601 -29.55 -3.12 -0.59
N PHE A 602 -29.45 -2.88 0.71
CA PHE A 602 -30.51 -2.35 1.55
C PHE A 602 -30.05 -1.04 2.20
N GLY A 603 -30.71 0.06 1.87
CA GLY A 603 -30.46 1.36 2.50
C GLY A 603 -31.31 1.57 3.75
N ALA A 604 -30.71 2.12 4.80
CA ALA A 604 -31.35 2.38 6.09
C ALA A 604 -31.24 3.85 6.52
N ASP A 605 -32.28 4.31 7.22
CA ASP A 605 -32.29 5.52 8.03
C ASP A 605 -31.74 5.26 9.44
N VAL A 606 -31.78 6.26 10.33
CA VAL A 606 -31.15 6.17 11.66
C VAL A 606 -31.66 5.01 12.53
N THR A 607 -32.85 4.46 12.24
CA THR A 607 -33.40 3.29 12.95
C THR A 607 -32.71 1.97 12.63
N GLY A 608 -31.86 1.95 11.58
CA GLY A 608 -31.26 0.72 11.06
C GLY A 608 -32.15 0.00 10.04
N LEU A 609 -33.32 0.57 9.74
CA LEU A 609 -34.30 0.12 8.75
C LEU A 609 -34.80 1.33 7.92
N GLN A 610 -35.92 1.21 7.21
CA GLN A 610 -36.54 2.25 6.36
C GLN A 610 -37.83 2.75 7.00
N THR A 611 -37.74 3.20 8.24
CA THR A 611 -38.87 3.57 9.09
C THR A 611 -39.41 4.97 8.74
N PHE A 612 -38.52 5.95 8.57
CA PHE A 612 -38.84 7.35 8.31
C PHE A 612 -38.55 7.76 6.88
N LEU A 613 -37.48 7.21 6.27
CA LEU A 613 -37.10 7.52 4.89
C LEU A 613 -37.23 6.28 4.00
N PRO A 614 -37.86 6.39 2.81
CA PRO A 614 -38.07 5.27 1.90
C PRO A 614 -36.83 5.01 1.04
N TRP A 615 -35.70 4.71 1.67
CA TRP A 615 -34.49 4.30 0.96
C TRP A 615 -34.75 3.07 0.09
N ALA A 616 -33.95 2.91 -0.95
CA ALA A 616 -34.14 1.83 -1.89
C ALA A 616 -33.65 0.48 -1.33
N THR A 617 -34.37 -0.58 -1.70
CA THR A 617 -33.91 -1.97 -1.62
C THR A 617 -33.76 -2.47 -3.04
N MET A 618 -32.52 -2.58 -3.52
CA MET A 618 -32.22 -2.78 -4.94
C MET A 618 -31.47 -4.09 -5.15
N SER A 619 -31.58 -4.65 -6.35
CA SER A 619 -30.78 -5.81 -6.79
C SER A 619 -30.38 -5.69 -8.25
N ASP A 620 -29.37 -6.46 -8.65
CA ASP A 620 -28.90 -6.53 -10.05
C ASP A 620 -29.90 -7.21 -11.01
N TRP A 621 -30.83 -8.02 -10.50
CA TRP A 621 -31.88 -8.71 -11.26
C TRP A 621 -33.27 -8.08 -11.18
N GLY A 622 -33.48 -7.08 -10.32
CA GLY A 622 -34.77 -6.43 -10.11
C GLY A 622 -35.19 -5.52 -11.26
N TRP A 623 -35.69 -6.09 -12.36
CA TRP A 623 -36.08 -5.36 -13.58
C TRP A 623 -37.54 -5.58 -13.94
N LYS A 624 -38.24 -4.51 -14.33
CA LYS A 624 -39.63 -4.53 -14.76
C LYS A 624 -39.73 -4.24 -16.25
N ASN A 625 -40.65 -4.96 -16.91
CA ASN A 625 -41.10 -4.64 -18.26
C ASN A 625 -42.42 -3.85 -18.23
N ASP A 626 -42.42 -2.68 -18.84
CA ASP A 626 -43.56 -1.79 -18.97
C ASP A 626 -44.47 -2.23 -20.12
N SER A 627 -45.77 -1.98 -19.96
CA SER A 627 -46.73 -2.07 -21.05
C SER A 627 -46.35 -1.16 -22.23
N LEU A 628 -46.69 -1.55 -23.46
CA LEU A 628 -46.42 -0.72 -24.64
C LEU A 628 -47.18 0.62 -24.58
N PRO A 629 -46.60 1.72 -25.10
CA PRO A 629 -47.30 3.01 -25.17
C PRO A 629 -48.59 2.90 -25.98
N ALA A 630 -49.58 3.73 -25.64
CA ALA A 630 -50.85 3.75 -26.36
C ALA A 630 -50.63 3.99 -27.87
N GLY A 631 -51.22 3.12 -28.70
CA GLY A 631 -51.08 3.18 -30.16
C GLY A 631 -49.78 2.60 -30.72
N THR A 632 -48.89 2.06 -29.89
CA THR A 632 -47.67 1.36 -30.32
C THR A 632 -47.88 -0.16 -30.27
N THR A 633 -47.43 -0.86 -31.31
CA THR A 633 -47.48 -2.33 -31.39
C THR A 633 -46.08 -2.93 -31.25
N ALA A 634 -46.01 -4.23 -30.96
CA ALA A 634 -44.73 -4.95 -30.95
C ALA A 634 -44.00 -4.91 -32.31
N ALA A 635 -44.76 -4.80 -33.42
CA ALA A 635 -44.18 -4.65 -34.75
C ALA A 635 -43.52 -3.28 -34.94
N ASP A 636 -44.09 -2.21 -34.38
CA ASP A 636 -43.51 -0.87 -34.43
C ASP A 636 -42.18 -0.82 -33.67
N ILE A 637 -42.12 -1.47 -32.50
CA ILE A 637 -40.87 -1.62 -31.73
C ILE A 637 -39.82 -2.41 -32.53
N ALA A 638 -40.20 -3.55 -33.11
CA ALA A 638 -39.28 -4.38 -33.89
C ALA A 638 -38.79 -3.71 -35.19
N ALA A 639 -39.56 -2.76 -35.73
CA ALA A 639 -39.25 -1.98 -36.92
C ALA A 639 -38.55 -0.65 -36.63
N TYR A 640 -38.29 -0.31 -35.35
CA TYR A 640 -37.57 0.91 -34.99
C TYR A 640 -36.13 0.85 -35.51
N ARG A 641 -35.72 1.86 -36.28
CA ARG A 641 -34.40 1.95 -36.92
C ARG A 641 -33.74 3.34 -36.78
N GLY A 642 -34.45 4.31 -36.19
CA GLY A 642 -33.96 5.68 -36.03
C GLY A 642 -33.65 6.40 -37.35
N VAL A 643 -32.43 6.95 -37.47
CA VAL A 643 -31.96 7.76 -38.60
C VAL A 643 -30.79 7.10 -39.33
N VAL A 644 -30.63 7.42 -40.61
CA VAL A 644 -29.43 7.06 -41.37
C VAL A 644 -28.55 8.31 -41.52
N TRP A 645 -27.31 8.23 -41.04
CA TRP A 645 -26.33 9.30 -41.10
C TRP A 645 -25.03 8.79 -41.73
N ASP A 646 -24.64 9.42 -42.84
CA ASP A 646 -23.45 9.05 -43.60
C ASP A 646 -23.39 7.56 -43.97
N GLY A 647 -24.56 7.04 -44.39
CA GLY A 647 -24.73 5.65 -44.81
C GLY A 647 -24.84 4.62 -43.68
N VAL A 648 -24.77 5.05 -42.41
CA VAL A 648 -24.88 4.19 -41.23
C VAL A 648 -26.19 4.44 -40.50
N GLU A 649 -26.86 3.38 -40.05
CA GLU A 649 -28.12 3.46 -39.29
C GLU A 649 -27.85 3.62 -37.78
N TYR A 650 -28.49 4.60 -37.16
CA TYR A 650 -28.38 4.89 -35.73
C TYR A 650 -29.77 4.98 -35.09
N GLU A 651 -29.96 4.28 -33.99
CA GLU A 651 -31.23 4.19 -33.26
C GLU A 651 -31.50 5.47 -32.44
N PHE A 652 -31.75 6.60 -33.10
CA PHE A 652 -32.30 7.82 -32.49
C PHE A 652 -33.08 8.63 -33.53
N GLY A 653 -33.82 9.66 -33.09
CA GLY A 653 -34.57 10.54 -33.99
C GLY A 653 -35.79 9.88 -34.67
N GLY A 654 -36.18 8.68 -34.21
CA GLY A 654 -37.38 7.99 -34.66
C GLY A 654 -38.66 8.44 -33.92
N PRO A 655 -39.78 7.70 -34.06
CA PRO A 655 -41.03 8.03 -33.36
C PRO A 655 -40.86 8.06 -31.84
N GLU A 656 -41.21 9.19 -31.23
CA GLU A 656 -40.92 9.49 -29.82
C GLU A 656 -41.48 8.45 -28.83
N PRO A 657 -42.73 7.95 -28.93
CA PRO A 657 -43.25 6.99 -27.96
C PRO A 657 -42.50 5.64 -27.99
N ALA A 658 -42.16 5.15 -29.19
CA ALA A 658 -41.42 3.91 -29.36
C ALA A 658 -39.97 4.06 -28.88
N GLN A 659 -39.33 5.19 -29.24
CA GLN A 659 -37.97 5.51 -28.81
C GLN A 659 -37.89 5.60 -27.29
N GLN A 660 -38.77 6.38 -26.65
CA GLN A 660 -38.74 6.58 -25.20
C GLN A 660 -39.01 5.27 -24.45
N TRP A 661 -39.94 4.43 -24.92
CA TRP A 661 -40.15 3.11 -24.35
C TRP A 661 -38.93 2.20 -24.51
N LEU A 662 -38.28 2.20 -25.68
CA LEU A 662 -37.03 1.45 -25.89
C LEU A 662 -35.86 2.00 -25.06
N ILE A 663 -35.87 3.28 -24.70
CA ILE A 663 -34.87 3.88 -23.83
C ILE A 663 -35.06 3.40 -22.40
N SER A 664 -36.28 3.45 -21.86
CA SER A 664 -36.52 3.17 -20.45
C SER A 664 -36.76 1.69 -20.14
N ASN A 665 -37.28 0.90 -21.08
CA ASN A 665 -37.69 -0.48 -20.85
C ASN A 665 -36.59 -1.52 -21.19
N PRO A 666 -36.32 -2.52 -20.33
CA PRO A 666 -36.75 -2.63 -18.94
C PRO A 666 -36.08 -1.58 -18.04
N ASN A 667 -36.76 -1.19 -16.96
CA ASN A 667 -36.26 -0.30 -15.91
C ASN A 667 -36.01 -1.06 -14.60
N ARG A 668 -35.05 -0.63 -13.79
CA ARG A 668 -34.69 -1.26 -12.51
C ARG A 668 -35.63 -0.80 -11.39
N VAL A 669 -36.04 -1.69 -10.49
CA VAL A 669 -37.07 -1.40 -9.48
C VAL A 669 -36.58 -1.47 -8.04
N ASN A 670 -37.21 -0.66 -7.18
CA ASN A 670 -37.17 -0.83 -5.73
C ASN A 670 -38.05 -2.03 -5.33
N LEU A 671 -37.46 -3.01 -4.67
CA LEU A 671 -38.11 -4.28 -4.31
C LEU A 671 -39.09 -4.15 -3.14
N GLY A 672 -39.04 -3.04 -2.41
CA GLY A 672 -39.89 -2.77 -1.25
C GLY A 672 -39.10 -2.11 -0.13
N ARG A 673 -39.82 -1.74 0.94
CA ARG A 673 -39.19 -1.22 2.15
C ARG A 673 -39.52 -2.06 3.38
N VAL A 674 -38.58 -2.10 4.31
CA VAL A 674 -38.72 -2.75 5.61
C VAL A 674 -38.43 -1.73 6.69
N GLY A 675 -39.38 -1.47 7.59
CA GLY A 675 -39.27 -0.45 8.64
C GLY A 675 -39.82 -0.92 9.98
N LEU A 676 -39.54 -0.18 11.06
CA LEU A 676 -40.12 -0.48 12.37
C LEU A 676 -41.61 -0.13 12.42
N LEU A 677 -42.39 -1.03 13.02
CA LEU A 677 -43.77 -0.78 13.37
C LEU A 677 -43.84 -0.48 14.87
N PHE A 678 -44.23 0.75 15.22
CA PHE A 678 -44.52 1.13 16.59
C PHE A 678 -46.02 0.93 16.85
N LEU A 679 -46.37 0.34 17.98
CA LEU A 679 -47.76 0.13 18.38
C LEU A 679 -48.04 0.86 19.70
N ASP A 680 -49.22 1.47 19.78
CA ASP A 680 -49.70 2.08 21.02
C ASP A 680 -50.19 1.01 22.01
N GLU A 681 -50.61 1.44 23.20
CA GLU A 681 -51.13 0.53 24.24
C GLU A 681 -52.42 -0.20 23.85
N SER A 682 -53.11 0.24 22.78
CA SER A 682 -54.29 -0.44 22.22
C SER A 682 -53.95 -1.49 21.18
N GLY A 683 -52.67 -1.57 20.77
CA GLY A 683 -52.19 -2.49 19.73
C GLY A 683 -52.37 -1.95 18.31
N GLU A 684 -52.70 -0.66 18.16
CA GLU A 684 -52.83 0.01 16.87
C GLU A 684 -51.53 0.72 16.48
N ALA A 685 -51.30 0.93 15.17
CA ALA A 685 -50.10 1.59 14.68
C ALA A 685 -49.96 3.03 15.21
N ALA A 686 -48.88 3.29 15.93
CA ALA A 686 -48.55 4.62 16.44
C ALA A 686 -47.84 5.44 15.35
N ASN A 687 -48.27 6.69 15.17
CA ASN A 687 -47.62 7.62 14.25
C ASN A 687 -46.40 8.27 14.91
N VAL A 688 -45.24 7.61 14.81
CA VAL A 688 -43.96 8.05 15.39
C VAL A 688 -43.14 8.78 14.34
N THR A 689 -42.59 9.94 14.70
CA THR A 689 -41.60 10.67 13.88
C THR A 689 -40.18 10.46 14.40
N GLU A 690 -39.17 10.81 13.61
CA GLU A 690 -37.77 10.67 14.03
C GLU A 690 -37.45 11.52 15.27
N GLU A 691 -38.08 12.68 15.42
CA GLU A 691 -37.91 13.59 16.57
C GLU A 691 -38.42 12.99 17.88
N ALA A 692 -39.36 12.04 17.81
CA ALA A 692 -39.87 11.34 18.98
C ALA A 692 -38.89 10.29 19.53
N LEU A 693 -37.79 10.01 18.81
CA LEU A 693 -36.72 9.12 19.27
C LEU A 693 -35.62 9.92 19.99
N GLU A 694 -35.22 9.45 21.16
CA GLU A 694 -34.15 10.01 21.97
C GLU A 694 -32.86 9.17 21.84
N GLU A 695 -31.70 9.74 22.17
CA GLU A 695 -30.39 9.03 22.21
C GLU A 695 -30.05 8.21 20.95
N LYS A 696 -30.45 8.73 19.78
CA LYS A 696 -30.22 8.09 18.48
C LYS A 696 -28.73 7.94 18.17
N ARG A 697 -28.31 6.71 17.87
CA ARG A 697 -26.97 6.40 17.38
C ARG A 697 -27.01 5.21 16.43
N GLN A 698 -26.42 5.37 15.26
CA GLN A 698 -26.26 4.34 14.24
C GLN A 698 -24.78 4.18 13.91
N VAL A 699 -24.31 2.95 13.81
CA VAL A 699 -22.95 2.61 13.37
C VAL A 699 -23.04 1.57 12.27
N LEU A 700 -22.30 1.80 11.18
CA LEU A 700 -21.98 0.76 10.21
C LEU A 700 -20.60 0.19 10.54
N ASP A 701 -20.56 -1.08 10.91
CA ASP A 701 -19.31 -1.80 11.07
C ASP A 701 -18.85 -2.37 9.73
N LEU A 702 -17.85 -1.74 9.14
CA LEU A 702 -17.31 -2.09 7.83
C LEU A 702 -16.63 -3.47 7.84
N TRP A 703 -16.11 -3.90 9.00
CA TRP A 703 -15.41 -5.18 9.13
C TRP A 703 -16.37 -6.38 9.05
N THR A 704 -17.62 -6.19 9.49
CA THR A 704 -18.62 -7.26 9.57
C THR A 704 -19.80 -7.06 8.61
N GLY A 705 -19.92 -5.88 8.00
CA GLY A 705 -21.07 -5.50 7.17
C GLY A 705 -22.36 -5.32 7.96
N THR A 706 -22.27 -4.90 9.22
CA THR A 706 -23.41 -4.82 10.14
C THR A 706 -23.78 -3.38 10.45
N VAL A 707 -25.04 -3.01 10.26
CA VAL A 707 -25.59 -1.76 10.80
C VAL A 707 -26.18 -2.03 12.18
N THR A 708 -25.71 -1.31 13.20
CA THR A 708 -26.29 -1.32 14.55
C THR A 708 -26.85 0.06 14.88
N SER A 709 -28.15 0.13 15.13
CA SER A 709 -28.85 1.33 15.58
C SER A 709 -29.35 1.16 17.02
N THR A 710 -29.19 2.20 17.83
CA THR A 710 -29.71 2.30 19.19
C THR A 710 -30.43 3.63 19.38
N PHE A 711 -31.57 3.61 20.05
CA PHE A 711 -32.33 4.82 20.39
C PHE A 711 -33.33 4.48 21.52
N GLN A 712 -33.98 5.51 22.06
CA GLN A 712 -35.07 5.36 23.02
C GLN A 712 -36.39 5.84 22.43
N TRP A 713 -37.46 5.11 22.71
CA TRP A 713 -38.83 5.54 22.45
C TRP A 713 -39.65 5.40 23.74
N GLU A 714 -40.27 6.49 24.19
CA GLU A 714 -40.98 6.56 25.47
C GLU A 714 -40.15 6.06 26.68
N GLY A 715 -38.85 6.38 26.67
CA GLY A 715 -37.90 6.01 27.73
C GLY A 715 -37.49 4.52 27.72
N MET A 716 -37.85 3.75 26.70
CA MET A 716 -37.41 2.36 26.54
C MET A 716 -36.38 2.21 25.43
N ASP A 717 -35.30 1.51 25.74
CA ASP A 717 -34.22 1.24 24.78
C ASP A 717 -34.69 0.33 23.64
N VAL A 718 -34.29 0.67 22.43
CA VAL A 718 -34.43 -0.15 21.22
C VAL A 718 -33.06 -0.29 20.59
N ARG A 719 -32.63 -1.53 20.36
CA ARG A 719 -31.45 -1.86 19.56
C ARG A 719 -31.87 -2.66 18.34
N VAL A 720 -31.45 -2.22 17.16
CA VAL A 720 -31.68 -2.90 15.88
C VAL A 720 -30.33 -3.24 15.26
N GLN A 721 -30.15 -4.50 14.88
CA GLN A 721 -29.04 -4.95 14.07
C GLN A 721 -29.55 -5.43 12.71
N THR A 722 -28.98 -4.88 11.65
CA THR A 722 -29.35 -5.19 10.26
C THR A 722 -28.11 -5.67 9.53
N VAL A 723 -28.20 -6.85 8.92
CA VAL A 723 -27.12 -7.52 8.17
C VAL A 723 -27.65 -8.01 6.83
N ALA A 724 -26.79 -8.11 5.82
CA ALA A 724 -27.15 -8.69 4.52
C ALA A 724 -26.46 -10.05 4.33
N ALA A 725 -27.22 -11.05 3.90
CA ALA A 725 -26.67 -12.33 3.45
C ALA A 725 -25.75 -12.10 2.25
N GLN A 726 -24.74 -12.95 2.10
CA GLN A 726 -23.69 -12.83 1.08
C GLN A 726 -23.93 -13.78 -0.11
N GLU A 727 -24.71 -14.84 0.08
CA GLU A 727 -25.11 -15.87 -0.88
C GLU A 727 -26.58 -15.71 -1.34
N SER A 728 -27.35 -14.80 -0.72
CA SER A 728 -28.74 -14.53 -1.08
C SER A 728 -29.13 -13.06 -0.93
N ASN A 729 -30.24 -12.66 -1.54
CA ASN A 729 -30.77 -11.29 -1.47
C ASN A 729 -31.67 -11.13 -0.25
N THR A 730 -31.08 -11.29 0.93
CA THR A 730 -31.78 -11.39 2.20
C THR A 730 -31.19 -10.43 3.22
N ILE A 731 -32.04 -9.70 3.92
CA ILE A 731 -31.63 -9.01 5.16
C ILE A 731 -32.03 -9.83 6.38
N GLY A 732 -31.13 -9.90 7.35
CA GLY A 732 -31.41 -10.35 8.70
C GLY A 732 -31.58 -9.13 9.60
N VAL A 733 -32.67 -9.08 10.36
CA VAL A 733 -32.98 -8.00 11.29
C VAL A 733 -33.19 -8.59 12.68
N THR A 734 -32.42 -8.11 13.65
CA THR A 734 -32.55 -8.47 15.06
C THR A 734 -32.90 -7.23 15.87
N ILE A 735 -34.07 -7.24 16.50
CA ILE A 735 -34.55 -6.16 17.36
C ILE A 735 -34.48 -6.64 18.81
N THR A 736 -33.88 -5.85 19.69
CA THR A 736 -33.84 -6.11 21.13
C THR A 736 -34.43 -4.91 21.87
N SER A 737 -35.51 -5.12 22.62
CA SER A 737 -36.20 -4.06 23.35
C SER A 737 -37.24 -4.60 24.34
N PRO A 738 -37.42 -3.97 25.52
CA PRO A 738 -38.57 -4.22 26.39
C PRO A 738 -39.94 -3.98 25.72
N LEU A 739 -40.00 -3.18 24.66
CA LEU A 739 -41.24 -2.90 23.92
C LEU A 739 -41.77 -4.14 23.19
N LEU A 740 -40.91 -5.09 22.82
CA LEU A 740 -41.33 -6.37 22.23
C LEU A 740 -42.14 -7.20 23.22
N GLN A 741 -41.73 -7.25 24.49
CA GLN A 741 -42.47 -7.96 25.55
C GLN A 741 -43.85 -7.37 25.79
N ARG A 742 -43.99 -6.06 25.57
CA ARG A 742 -45.25 -5.31 25.70
C ARG A 742 -46.12 -5.38 24.44
N GLY A 743 -45.67 -6.05 23.38
CA GLY A 743 -46.38 -6.07 22.10
C GLY A 743 -46.45 -4.69 21.42
N ARG A 744 -45.50 -3.80 21.72
CA ARG A 744 -45.48 -2.41 21.27
C ARG A 744 -44.52 -2.13 20.11
N LEU A 745 -43.86 -3.17 19.60
CA LEU A 745 -42.87 -3.07 18.54
C LEU A 745 -42.95 -4.27 17.59
N GLY A 746 -42.80 -4.01 16.30
CA GLY A 746 -42.77 -5.01 15.23
C GLY A 746 -42.06 -4.46 14.00
N VAL A 747 -42.33 -5.04 12.84
CA VAL A 747 -41.76 -4.64 11.54
C VAL A 747 -42.89 -4.48 10.53
N PHE A 748 -42.77 -3.56 9.59
CA PHE A 748 -43.65 -3.51 8.42
C PHE A 748 -42.85 -3.74 7.14
N ILE A 749 -43.54 -4.28 6.13
CA ILE A 749 -43.06 -4.37 4.74
C ILE A 749 -44.05 -3.62 3.86
N ASP A 750 -43.58 -2.80 2.94
CA ASP A 750 -44.42 -2.03 2.02
C ASP A 750 -43.81 -2.07 0.61
N PHE A 751 -44.63 -1.92 -0.43
CA PHE A 751 -44.18 -2.06 -1.82
C PHE A 751 -44.54 -0.84 -2.69
N PRO A 752 -43.57 -0.26 -3.44
CA PRO A 752 -43.82 0.88 -4.32
C PRO A 752 -44.18 0.45 -5.76
N TRP A 753 -44.81 1.34 -6.51
CA TRP A 753 -44.90 1.25 -7.96
C TRP A 753 -43.62 1.82 -8.58
N ASN A 754 -43.08 1.19 -9.63
CA ASN A 754 -42.08 1.86 -10.46
C ASN A 754 -42.74 2.31 -11.77
N ASP A 755 -42.73 3.63 -11.99
CA ASP A 755 -43.31 4.25 -13.17
C ASP A 755 -42.46 4.06 -14.43
N GLY A 756 -41.13 3.97 -14.30
CA GLY A 756 -40.23 3.76 -15.43
C GLY A 756 -40.09 4.94 -16.40
N SER A 757 -40.78 6.06 -16.15
CA SER A 757 -40.75 7.25 -17.01
C SER A 757 -39.62 8.22 -16.68
N GLU A 758 -39.16 8.22 -15.42
CA GLU A 758 -38.13 9.15 -14.95
C GLU A 758 -36.74 8.64 -15.30
N LYS A 759 -35.95 9.53 -15.93
CA LYS A 759 -34.55 9.26 -16.26
C LYS A 759 -33.70 9.08 -14.98
N PHE A 760 -33.98 9.87 -13.94
CA PHE A 760 -33.28 9.82 -12.65
C PHE A 760 -34.31 9.78 -11.51
N GLU A 761 -34.18 8.81 -10.61
CA GLU A 761 -34.94 8.74 -9.35
C GLU A 761 -33.95 8.75 -8.19
N ALA A 762 -33.71 9.93 -7.62
CA ALA A 762 -32.85 10.13 -6.45
C ALA A 762 -33.44 11.24 -5.55
N PRO A 763 -33.30 11.16 -4.22
CA PRO A 763 -32.61 10.11 -3.46
C PRO A 763 -33.43 8.84 -3.23
N PHE A 764 -34.72 8.82 -3.62
CA PHE A 764 -35.64 7.70 -3.41
C PHE A 764 -36.15 7.14 -4.74
N VAL A 765 -36.46 5.84 -4.75
CA VAL A 765 -36.92 5.10 -5.93
C VAL A 765 -38.33 4.55 -5.69
N GLY A 766 -39.24 4.81 -6.63
CA GLY A 766 -40.61 4.30 -6.62
C GLY A 766 -41.67 5.19 -5.95
N VAL A 767 -42.91 4.95 -6.35
CA VAL A 767 -44.11 5.73 -6.00
C VAL A 767 -45.01 4.91 -5.08
N TRP A 768 -45.12 5.32 -3.82
CA TRP A 768 -45.79 4.56 -2.75
C TRP A 768 -47.32 4.71 -2.72
N ASN A 769 -47.85 5.77 -3.33
CA ASN A 769 -49.29 6.07 -3.33
C ASN A 769 -50.01 5.60 -4.60
N ALA A 770 -49.31 5.02 -5.58
CA ALA A 770 -49.87 4.52 -6.83
C ALA A 770 -50.39 3.08 -6.69
N THR A 771 -51.19 2.82 -5.66
CA THR A 771 -51.61 1.46 -5.26
C THR A 771 -52.48 0.76 -6.32
N ASN A 772 -53.16 1.50 -7.19
CA ASN A 772 -53.97 0.90 -8.26
C ASN A 772 -53.16 0.38 -9.45
N ASN A 773 -51.85 0.67 -9.53
CA ASN A 773 -51.01 0.33 -10.69
C ASN A 773 -50.32 -1.04 -10.55
N HIS A 774 -50.32 -1.62 -9.35
CA HIS A 774 -49.67 -2.90 -9.07
C HIS A 774 -50.49 -3.73 -8.09
N THR A 775 -50.10 -4.98 -7.87
CA THR A 775 -50.80 -5.85 -6.93
C THR A 775 -49.82 -6.55 -5.99
N THR A 776 -50.27 -6.83 -4.77
CA THR A 776 -49.55 -7.68 -3.82
C THR A 776 -50.46 -8.78 -3.30
N ALA A 777 -49.95 -10.01 -3.20
CA ALA A 777 -50.70 -11.14 -2.67
C ALA A 777 -49.91 -11.89 -1.59
N LEU A 778 -50.48 -11.98 -0.38
CA LEU A 778 -49.91 -12.69 0.76
C LEU A 778 -50.30 -14.17 0.74
N ARG A 779 -49.32 -15.04 0.99
CA ARG A 779 -49.48 -16.47 1.24
C ARG A 779 -48.84 -16.83 2.57
N THR A 780 -49.54 -17.61 3.38
CA THR A 780 -49.07 -18.17 4.66
C THR A 780 -49.37 -19.67 4.72
N GLY A 781 -48.72 -20.39 5.64
CA GLY A 781 -48.99 -21.81 5.88
C GLY A 781 -48.00 -22.77 5.20
N ARG A 782 -48.39 -24.04 5.06
CA ARG A 782 -47.51 -25.11 4.58
C ARG A 782 -47.19 -24.97 3.08
N GLY A 783 -46.01 -25.43 2.68
CA GLY A 783 -45.61 -25.54 1.27
C GLY A 783 -44.92 -24.30 0.68
N LEU A 784 -44.51 -23.34 1.52
CA LEU A 784 -43.76 -22.15 1.08
C LEU A 784 -42.25 -22.37 0.94
N GLY A 785 -41.71 -23.43 1.57
CA GLY A 785 -40.28 -23.73 1.63
C GLY A 785 -39.79 -23.80 3.08
N ARG A 786 -38.52 -24.16 3.29
CA ARG A 786 -37.96 -24.35 4.62
C ARG A 786 -37.68 -23.00 5.29
N GLY A 787 -38.17 -22.80 6.51
CA GLY A 787 -37.95 -21.56 7.27
C GLY A 787 -38.79 -20.37 6.82
N ILE A 788 -39.68 -20.54 5.84
CA ILE A 788 -40.55 -19.48 5.32
C ILE A 788 -41.91 -19.57 6.00
N GLN A 789 -42.30 -18.50 6.68
CA GLN A 789 -43.60 -18.40 7.38
C GLN A 789 -44.63 -17.61 6.55
N ALA A 790 -44.15 -16.64 5.75
CA ALA A 790 -44.98 -15.83 4.88
C ALA A 790 -44.27 -15.53 3.56
N GLN A 791 -45.04 -15.36 2.49
CA GLN A 791 -44.54 -14.94 1.18
C GLN A 791 -45.51 -13.93 0.56
N ILE A 792 -44.97 -12.82 0.06
CA ILE A 792 -45.73 -11.78 -0.63
C ILE A 792 -45.26 -11.75 -2.09
N ALA A 793 -46.18 -11.96 -3.02
CA ALA A 793 -45.93 -11.75 -4.44
C ALA A 793 -46.28 -10.30 -4.79
N HIS A 794 -45.37 -9.56 -5.41
CA HIS A 794 -45.55 -8.19 -5.87
C HIS A 794 -45.48 -8.16 -7.40
N THR A 795 -46.61 -7.84 -8.04
CA THR A 795 -46.75 -7.86 -9.50
C THR A 795 -46.91 -6.45 -10.04
N MET A 796 -46.01 -6.06 -10.95
CA MET A 796 -46.02 -4.80 -11.70
C MET A 796 -46.01 -5.12 -13.20
N ASP A 797 -47.08 -4.77 -13.92
CA ASP A 797 -47.34 -5.21 -15.29
C ASP A 797 -47.19 -6.74 -15.44
N ALA A 798 -46.30 -7.20 -16.32
CA ALA A 798 -46.02 -8.61 -16.58
C ALA A 798 -44.97 -9.21 -15.61
N THR A 799 -44.40 -8.41 -14.71
CA THR A 799 -43.28 -8.80 -13.86
C THR A 799 -43.76 -9.09 -12.44
N THR A 800 -43.31 -10.20 -11.84
CA THR A 800 -43.64 -10.55 -10.45
C THR A 800 -42.39 -10.87 -9.67
N PHE A 801 -42.26 -10.25 -8.49
CA PHE A 801 -41.20 -10.51 -7.51
C PHE A 801 -41.78 -11.12 -6.25
N PHE A 802 -40.95 -11.84 -5.51
CA PHE A 802 -41.36 -12.52 -4.27
C PHE A 802 -40.56 -12.00 -3.09
N THR A 803 -41.26 -11.68 -2.00
CA THR A 803 -40.67 -11.40 -0.69
C THR A 803 -41.04 -12.53 0.26
N SER A 804 -40.05 -13.32 0.69
CA SER A 804 -40.23 -14.43 1.61
C SER A 804 -39.71 -14.04 3.00
N VAL A 805 -40.53 -14.27 4.03
CA VAL A 805 -40.25 -13.86 5.41
C VAL A 805 -40.14 -15.08 6.31
N GLY A 806 -39.06 -15.16 7.07
CA GLY A 806 -38.74 -16.22 8.02
C GLY A 806 -38.17 -15.68 9.33
N GLY A 807 -37.72 -16.57 10.21
CA GLY A 807 -37.18 -16.23 11.53
C GLY A 807 -38.08 -16.70 12.68
N ASP A 808 -38.17 -15.89 13.74
CA ASP A 808 -39.02 -16.14 14.90
C ASP A 808 -40.51 -16.18 14.54
N ALA A 809 -41.34 -16.80 15.39
CA ALA A 809 -42.77 -16.90 15.12
C ALA A 809 -43.46 -15.53 15.14
N PHE A 810 -44.17 -15.19 14.07
CA PHE A 810 -44.90 -13.92 13.93
C PHE A 810 -46.27 -14.10 13.27
N SER A 811 -47.11 -13.09 13.45
CA SER A 811 -48.32 -12.87 12.66
C SER A 811 -48.02 -11.84 11.56
N VAL A 812 -48.66 -12.00 10.41
CA VAL A 812 -48.54 -11.05 9.30
C VAL A 812 -49.91 -10.70 8.76
N ASN A 813 -50.22 -9.41 8.68
CA ASN A 813 -51.51 -8.92 8.20
C ASN A 813 -51.33 -7.75 7.23
N ARG A 814 -52.18 -7.69 6.22
CA ARG A 814 -52.25 -6.54 5.32
C ARG A 814 -53.05 -5.42 6.00
N VAL A 815 -52.53 -4.18 5.97
CA VAL A 815 -53.16 -3.04 6.66
C VAL A 815 -54.56 -2.74 6.12
N SER A 816 -54.74 -2.81 4.80
CA SER A 816 -56.05 -2.69 4.15
C SER A 816 -56.05 -3.38 2.77
N PRO A 817 -57.23 -3.64 2.16
CA PRO A 817 -57.32 -4.21 0.82
C PRO A 817 -56.65 -3.37 -0.27
N ASP A 818 -56.59 -2.05 -0.09
CA ASP A 818 -56.09 -1.08 -1.07
C ASP A 818 -54.63 -0.64 -0.79
N ALA A 819 -54.06 -0.98 0.37
CA ALA A 819 -52.68 -0.67 0.72
C ALA A 819 -51.75 -1.84 0.37
N HIS A 820 -50.50 -1.57 -0.01
CA HIS A 820 -49.48 -2.62 -0.22
C HIS A 820 -48.58 -2.84 0.99
N ARG A 821 -49.04 -2.41 2.17
CA ARG A 821 -48.32 -2.53 3.43
C ARG A 821 -48.80 -3.74 4.25
N TYR A 822 -47.83 -4.45 4.81
CA TYR A 822 -47.99 -5.60 5.68
C TYR A 822 -47.30 -5.36 7.01
N GLU A 823 -47.98 -5.70 8.09
CA GLU A 823 -47.49 -5.57 9.47
C GLU A 823 -47.11 -6.96 9.98
N ILE A 824 -45.92 -7.06 10.56
CA ILE A 824 -45.33 -8.27 11.12
C ILE A 824 -45.15 -8.06 12.62
N ILE A 825 -45.89 -8.84 13.40
CA ILE A 825 -45.95 -8.71 14.86
C ILE A 825 -45.52 -10.04 15.50
N PRO A 826 -44.52 -10.05 16.41
CA PRO A 826 -44.08 -11.26 17.10
C PRO A 826 -45.21 -11.95 17.87
N HIS A 827 -45.25 -13.28 17.87
CA HIS A 827 -46.29 -14.04 18.59
C HIS A 827 -46.05 -14.12 20.10
N GLN A 828 -44.79 -14.07 20.55
CA GLN A 828 -44.41 -14.31 21.94
C GLN A 828 -43.96 -13.02 22.60
N SER A 829 -44.25 -12.89 23.90
CA SER A 829 -43.61 -11.87 24.74
C SER A 829 -42.13 -12.27 24.90
N GLN A 830 -41.25 -11.54 24.23
CA GLN A 830 -39.82 -11.83 24.16
C GLN A 830 -39.02 -10.53 24.15
N GLU A 831 -37.79 -10.59 24.63
CA GLU A 831 -36.87 -9.44 24.71
C GLU A 831 -36.16 -9.16 23.38
N GLN A 832 -36.09 -10.17 22.51
CA GLN A 832 -35.44 -10.12 21.20
C GLN A 832 -36.35 -10.73 20.15
N PHE A 833 -36.38 -10.14 18.95
CA PHE A 833 -37.10 -10.62 17.78
C PHE A 833 -36.19 -10.62 16.55
N ALA A 834 -36.00 -11.78 15.95
CA ALA A 834 -35.18 -11.97 14.74
C ALA A 834 -36.06 -12.34 13.54
N VAL A 835 -35.95 -11.58 12.46
CA VAL A 835 -36.68 -11.80 11.20
C VAL A 835 -35.72 -11.73 10.01
N ALA A 836 -35.93 -12.62 9.04
CA ALA A 836 -35.20 -12.62 7.77
C ALA A 836 -36.17 -12.28 6.63
N ILE A 837 -35.82 -11.29 5.81
CA ILE A 837 -36.62 -10.84 4.67
C ILE A 837 -35.80 -11.07 3.40
N SER A 838 -36.26 -11.99 2.56
CA SER A 838 -35.59 -12.38 1.32
C SER A 838 -36.37 -11.94 0.09
N TYR A 839 -35.68 -11.34 -0.87
CA TYR A 839 -36.23 -10.95 -2.16
C TYR A 839 -35.75 -11.89 -3.27
N SER A 840 -36.61 -12.21 -4.23
CA SER A 840 -36.25 -13.09 -5.35
C SER A 840 -37.15 -12.92 -6.57
N PRO A 841 -36.65 -13.23 -7.79
CA PRO A 841 -37.46 -13.22 -9.02
C PRO A 841 -38.45 -14.39 -9.08
N GLY A 842 -38.31 -15.39 -8.22
CA GLY A 842 -39.17 -16.57 -8.13
C GLY A 842 -39.24 -17.11 -6.70
N GLY A 843 -40.02 -18.18 -6.47
CA GLY A 843 -40.09 -18.81 -5.15
C GLY A 843 -38.75 -19.40 -4.71
N VAL A 844 -38.33 -19.13 -3.47
CA VAL A 844 -37.13 -19.72 -2.87
C VAL A 844 -37.44 -21.01 -2.13
N SER A 845 -36.49 -21.94 -2.10
CA SER A 845 -36.65 -23.23 -1.41
C SER A 845 -36.45 -23.14 0.10
N ALA A 846 -35.71 -22.12 0.56
CA ALA A 846 -35.46 -21.85 1.97
C ALA A 846 -35.10 -20.38 2.20
N VAL A 847 -35.29 -19.91 3.44
CA VAL A 847 -34.72 -18.65 3.97
C VAL A 847 -33.84 -19.00 5.16
N LEU A 848 -32.66 -18.39 5.24
CA LEU A 848 -31.71 -18.59 6.33
C LEU A 848 -32.20 -17.95 7.63
N SER A 849 -31.75 -18.49 8.77
CA SER A 849 -31.98 -17.84 10.07
C SER A 849 -31.11 -16.60 10.23
N GLY A 850 -31.52 -15.65 11.08
CA GLY A 850 -30.75 -14.43 11.35
C GLY A 850 -29.31 -14.69 11.78
N GLU A 851 -29.08 -15.71 12.62
CA GLU A 851 -27.74 -16.12 13.07
C GLU A 851 -26.86 -16.65 11.93
N GLN A 852 -27.46 -17.37 10.96
CA GLN A 852 -26.72 -17.84 9.80
C GLN A 852 -26.31 -16.67 8.89
N ILE A 853 -27.25 -15.76 8.64
CA ILE A 853 -27.01 -14.55 7.82
C ILE A 853 -25.90 -13.70 8.45
N GLN A 854 -25.93 -13.52 9.77
CA GLN A 854 -24.90 -12.74 10.48
C GLN A 854 -23.52 -13.38 10.35
N ARG A 855 -23.40 -14.68 10.63
CA ARG A 855 -22.11 -15.40 10.50
C ARG A 855 -21.56 -15.35 9.08
N GLU A 856 -22.43 -15.47 8.09
CA GLU A 856 -22.07 -15.39 6.68
C GLU A 856 -21.56 -14.00 6.30
N SER A 857 -22.23 -12.93 6.76
CA SER A 857 -21.79 -11.55 6.59
C SER A 857 -20.41 -11.31 7.23
N GLU A 858 -20.26 -11.66 8.51
CA GLU A 858 -19.01 -11.50 9.26
C GLU A 858 -17.86 -12.22 8.57
N GLN A 859 -18.05 -13.50 8.22
CA GLN A 859 -17.01 -14.30 7.57
C GLN A 859 -16.60 -13.71 6.22
N THR A 860 -17.55 -13.28 5.40
CA THR A 860 -17.24 -12.79 4.05
C THR A 860 -16.59 -11.40 4.08
N TRP A 861 -17.01 -10.50 4.97
CA TRP A 861 -16.35 -9.21 5.13
C TRP A 861 -14.97 -9.33 5.78
N GLU A 862 -14.80 -10.22 6.76
CA GLU A 862 -13.48 -10.50 7.33
C GLU A 862 -12.52 -11.07 6.28
N ASP A 863 -12.99 -12.03 5.46
CA ASP A 863 -12.23 -12.57 4.33
C ASP A 863 -11.86 -11.46 3.34
N PHE A 864 -12.82 -10.61 2.99
CA PHE A 864 -12.61 -9.51 2.06
C PHE A 864 -11.47 -8.58 2.51
N TRP A 865 -11.51 -8.13 3.76
CA TRP A 865 -10.48 -7.24 4.30
C TRP A 865 -9.16 -7.96 4.59
N SER A 866 -9.19 -9.24 4.91
CA SER A 866 -8.01 -9.99 5.35
C SER A 866 -7.19 -10.57 4.19
N ASN A 867 -7.83 -10.93 3.08
CA ASN A 867 -7.22 -11.75 2.05
C ASN A 867 -7.05 -11.07 0.68
N HIS A 868 -7.63 -9.88 0.47
CA HIS A 868 -7.40 -9.08 -0.74
C HIS A 868 -6.38 -7.95 -0.53
N GLY A 869 -6.13 -7.19 -1.59
CA GLY A 869 -5.24 -6.04 -1.58
C GLY A 869 -5.68 -5.02 -0.53
N PHE A 870 -4.71 -4.49 0.21
CA PHE A 870 -4.96 -3.51 1.26
C PHE A 870 -3.79 -2.54 1.30
N VAL A 871 -4.10 -1.24 1.37
CA VAL A 871 -3.11 -0.18 1.43
C VAL A 871 -3.29 0.59 2.74
N ASP A 872 -2.19 0.76 3.46
CA ASP A 872 -2.07 1.61 4.63
C ASP A 872 -1.15 2.79 4.31
N VAL A 873 -1.74 3.96 4.09
CA VAL A 873 -1.03 5.24 3.91
C VAL A 873 -0.98 6.07 5.19
N LEU A 874 -1.58 5.59 6.28
CA LEU A 874 -1.74 6.34 7.53
C LEU A 874 -0.65 5.99 8.53
N THR A 875 -0.38 4.71 8.76
CA THR A 875 0.60 4.28 9.75
C THR A 875 2.00 4.74 9.36
N GLY A 876 2.64 5.53 10.24
CA GLY A 876 3.96 6.10 9.98
C GLY A 876 3.97 7.34 9.06
N SER A 877 2.80 7.81 8.60
CA SER A 877 2.73 9.01 7.75
C SER A 877 2.74 10.29 8.55
N THR A 878 3.61 11.23 8.16
CA THR A 878 3.66 12.59 8.71
C THR A 878 2.80 13.59 7.93
N ASP A 879 2.18 13.16 6.82
CA ASP A 879 1.32 14.03 6.01
C ASP A 879 -0.06 14.13 6.64
N THR A 880 -0.51 15.34 6.98
CA THR A 880 -1.81 15.57 7.62
C THR A 880 -3.00 15.16 6.74
N ARG A 881 -2.78 14.94 5.44
CA ARG A 881 -3.80 14.46 4.49
C ARG A 881 -3.96 12.93 4.50
N ALA A 882 -3.04 12.20 5.13
CA ALA A 882 -3.01 10.75 5.12
C ALA A 882 -4.27 10.11 5.71
N GLU A 883 -4.81 10.68 6.79
CA GLU A 883 -6.03 10.16 7.42
C GLU A 883 -7.24 10.27 6.48
N GLU A 884 -7.40 11.41 5.80
CA GLU A 884 -8.49 11.59 4.83
C GLU A 884 -8.32 10.67 3.61
N LEU A 885 -7.08 10.46 3.15
CA LEU A 885 -6.80 9.53 2.06
C LEU A 885 -7.10 8.08 2.48
N GLN A 886 -6.66 7.66 3.68
CA GLN A 886 -6.96 6.33 4.21
C GLN A 886 -8.47 6.11 4.37
N ARG A 887 -9.19 7.12 4.89
CA ARG A 887 -10.65 7.08 5.00
C ARG A 887 -11.31 6.86 3.63
N ARG A 888 -10.87 7.59 2.60
CA ARG A 888 -11.40 7.44 1.23
C ARG A 888 -11.13 6.05 0.66
N ILE A 889 -9.91 5.52 0.86
CA ILE A 889 -9.52 4.17 0.40
C ILE A 889 -10.40 3.09 1.03
N ILE A 890 -10.69 3.19 2.33
CA ILE A 890 -11.50 2.18 3.04
C ILE A 890 -12.98 2.30 2.67
N LEU A 891 -13.53 3.53 2.69
CA LEU A 891 -14.95 3.73 2.43
C LEU A 891 -15.32 3.45 0.96
N SER A 892 -14.46 3.79 -0.01
CA SER A 892 -14.73 3.48 -1.41
C SER A 892 -14.79 1.98 -1.64
N GLN A 893 -13.87 1.19 -1.08
CA GLN A 893 -13.88 -0.27 -1.22
C GLN A 893 -15.16 -0.90 -0.66
N TYR A 894 -15.64 -0.44 0.50
CA TYR A 894 -16.91 -0.91 1.05
C TYR A 894 -18.10 -0.53 0.15
N LEU A 895 -18.19 0.74 -0.25
CA LEU A 895 -19.29 1.25 -1.07
C LEU A 895 -19.39 0.55 -2.42
N LEU A 896 -18.25 0.39 -3.10
CA LEU A 896 -18.16 -0.27 -4.40
C LEU A 896 -18.50 -1.76 -4.27
N ARG A 897 -18.10 -2.44 -3.19
CA ARG A 897 -18.46 -3.86 -3.02
C ARG A 897 -19.96 -4.05 -2.78
N VAL A 898 -20.60 -3.15 -2.04
CA VAL A 898 -22.05 -3.19 -1.82
C VAL A 898 -22.83 -2.89 -3.11
N ASN A 899 -22.35 -1.93 -3.92
CA ASN A 899 -23.12 -1.35 -5.01
C ASN A 899 -22.70 -1.79 -6.42
N GLU A 900 -21.51 -2.36 -6.60
CA GLU A 900 -20.86 -2.53 -7.91
C GLU A 900 -20.19 -3.90 -8.12
N ALA A 901 -20.62 -4.93 -7.39
CA ALA A 901 -20.04 -6.28 -7.46
C ALA A 901 -21.04 -7.39 -7.83
N GLY A 902 -22.01 -7.06 -8.69
CA GLY A 902 -23.05 -7.98 -9.19
C GLY A 902 -22.70 -8.67 -10.51
N ASP A 903 -23.68 -9.35 -11.12
CA ASP A 903 -23.51 -10.11 -12.37
C ASP A 903 -23.51 -9.25 -13.65
N TYR A 904 -23.77 -7.96 -13.52
CA TYR A 904 -23.79 -7.01 -14.62
C TYR A 904 -22.91 -5.81 -14.25
N PRO A 905 -22.39 -5.07 -15.25
CA PRO A 905 -21.79 -3.77 -14.98
C PRO A 905 -22.73 -2.92 -14.10
N PRO A 906 -22.18 -2.16 -13.14
CA PRO A 906 -22.99 -1.26 -12.35
C PRO A 906 -23.52 -0.11 -13.21
N GLN A 907 -24.69 0.41 -12.85
CA GLN A 907 -25.05 1.77 -13.27
C GLN A 907 -24.27 2.78 -12.42
N GLU A 908 -24.22 4.05 -12.83
CA GLU A 908 -23.40 5.10 -12.20
C GLU A 908 -23.65 5.26 -10.68
N SER A 909 -24.88 5.01 -10.22
CA SER A 909 -25.25 5.05 -8.78
C SER A 909 -25.32 3.66 -8.12
N GLY A 910 -24.82 2.62 -8.79
CA GLY A 910 -24.80 1.24 -8.34
C GLY A 910 -26.17 0.69 -7.91
N LEU A 911 -26.37 0.44 -6.62
CA LEU A 911 -27.63 -0.02 -6.03
C LEU A 911 -28.24 1.00 -5.04
N VAL A 912 -27.78 2.26 -5.05
CA VAL A 912 -28.26 3.31 -4.14
C VAL A 912 -29.63 3.85 -4.54
N ASN A 913 -29.80 4.18 -5.82
CA ASN A 913 -30.98 4.79 -6.41
C ASN A 913 -31.01 4.50 -7.93
N ASN A 914 -31.84 5.15 -8.76
CA ASN A 914 -31.80 4.94 -10.22
C ASN A 914 -31.25 6.18 -10.95
N GLY A 915 -30.13 6.03 -11.66
CA GLY A 915 -29.73 6.91 -12.75
C GLY A 915 -29.94 6.20 -14.08
N TRP A 916 -30.33 6.95 -15.11
CA TRP A 916 -30.56 6.41 -16.46
C TRP A 916 -31.48 5.19 -16.47
N TYR A 917 -32.63 5.27 -15.78
CA TYR A 917 -33.60 4.16 -15.62
C TYR A 917 -33.02 2.91 -14.90
N GLY A 918 -31.87 3.05 -14.24
CA GLY A 918 -31.12 1.97 -13.58
C GLY A 918 -30.28 1.12 -14.55
N LYS A 919 -30.18 1.54 -15.82
CA LYS A 919 -29.37 0.89 -16.86
C LYS A 919 -27.89 1.14 -16.64
N PHE A 920 -27.08 0.18 -17.05
CA PHE A 920 -25.63 0.26 -16.87
C PHE A 920 -24.94 0.77 -18.13
N HIS A 921 -23.86 1.52 -17.89
CA HIS A 921 -23.08 2.18 -18.92
C HIS A 921 -21.79 1.38 -19.15
N MET A 922 -21.65 0.82 -20.34
CA MET A 922 -20.46 0.03 -20.72
C MET A 922 -19.22 0.91 -20.88
N GLU A 923 -19.41 2.21 -21.15
CA GLU A 923 -18.34 3.20 -21.12
C GLU A 923 -17.79 3.38 -19.70
N MET A 924 -18.65 3.44 -18.68
CA MET A 924 -18.17 3.55 -17.30
C MET A 924 -17.65 2.23 -16.72
N PHE A 925 -17.90 1.08 -17.37
CA PHE A 925 -17.57 -0.23 -16.80
C PHE A 925 -16.07 -0.38 -16.48
N PHE A 926 -15.20 0.18 -17.32
CA PHE A 926 -13.77 0.17 -17.02
C PHE A 926 -13.46 0.97 -15.73
N TRP A 927 -14.01 2.18 -15.60
CA TRP A 927 -13.83 3.04 -14.43
C TRP A 927 -14.38 2.42 -13.14
N HIS A 928 -15.55 1.79 -13.21
CA HIS A 928 -16.22 1.19 -12.07
C HIS A 928 -15.71 -0.19 -11.66
N SER A 929 -14.96 -0.92 -12.50
CA SER A 929 -14.71 -2.34 -12.21
C SER A 929 -13.28 -2.81 -12.40
N ALA A 930 -12.42 -2.13 -13.16
CA ALA A 930 -11.04 -2.63 -13.30
C ALA A 930 -10.22 -2.56 -12.01
N HIS A 931 -10.59 -1.68 -11.07
CA HIS A 931 -9.94 -1.63 -9.76
C HIS A 931 -10.07 -2.96 -9.00
N TRP A 932 -11.10 -3.78 -9.25
CA TRP A 932 -11.23 -5.10 -8.63
C TRP A 932 -10.02 -5.99 -8.91
N ALA A 933 -9.51 -5.99 -10.14
CA ALA A 933 -8.27 -6.71 -10.48
C ALA A 933 -7.06 -6.16 -9.72
N LEU A 934 -6.95 -4.83 -9.59
CA LEU A 934 -5.84 -4.17 -8.89
C LEU A 934 -5.84 -4.44 -7.38
N TRP A 935 -7.01 -4.63 -6.79
CA TRP A 935 -7.18 -5.07 -5.41
C TRP A 935 -7.13 -6.59 -5.24
N ASN A 936 -6.87 -7.36 -6.31
CA ASN A 936 -6.90 -8.83 -6.30
C ASN A 936 -8.26 -9.44 -5.87
N ASN A 937 -9.36 -8.78 -6.25
CA ASN A 937 -10.75 -9.22 -6.09
C ASN A 937 -11.30 -9.80 -7.41
N TRP A 938 -10.62 -10.83 -7.94
CA TRP A 938 -10.96 -11.41 -9.24
C TRP A 938 -12.33 -12.08 -9.26
N ASP A 939 -12.76 -12.65 -8.14
CA ASP A 939 -14.08 -13.24 -7.99
C ASP A 939 -15.19 -12.20 -8.18
N LEU A 940 -15.00 -10.96 -7.71
CA LEU A 940 -15.94 -9.85 -7.92
C LEU A 940 -15.94 -9.38 -9.38
N LEU A 941 -14.76 -9.15 -9.97
CA LEU A 941 -14.65 -8.72 -11.36
C LEU A 941 -15.25 -9.74 -12.35
N ASN A 942 -15.03 -11.03 -12.10
CA ASN A 942 -15.45 -12.09 -13.00
C ASN A 942 -16.98 -12.26 -13.09
N ARG A 943 -17.74 -11.79 -12.10
CA ARG A 943 -19.21 -11.79 -12.14
C ARG A 943 -19.70 -10.96 -13.35
N ALA A 944 -19.27 -9.71 -13.43
CA ALA A 944 -19.70 -8.78 -14.47
C ALA A 944 -18.90 -8.89 -15.78
N SER A 945 -17.60 -9.23 -15.75
CA SER A 945 -16.74 -9.19 -16.96
C SER A 945 -17.15 -10.15 -18.07
N SER A 946 -17.89 -11.21 -17.73
CA SER A 946 -18.52 -12.13 -18.68
C SER A 946 -19.49 -11.44 -19.64
N VAL A 947 -19.94 -10.22 -19.34
CA VAL A 947 -20.86 -9.41 -20.17
C VAL A 947 -20.40 -9.31 -21.62
N TYR A 948 -19.10 -9.19 -21.89
CA TYR A 948 -18.59 -9.11 -23.26
C TYR A 948 -18.85 -10.40 -24.04
N SER A 949 -18.63 -11.56 -23.42
CA SER A 949 -18.97 -12.85 -24.05
C SER A 949 -20.49 -13.03 -24.23
N ARG A 950 -21.29 -12.61 -23.24
CA ARG A 950 -22.75 -12.74 -23.28
C ARG A 950 -23.37 -11.82 -24.34
N PHE A 951 -22.85 -10.61 -24.52
CA PHE A 951 -23.38 -9.59 -25.42
C PHE A 951 -22.68 -9.58 -26.78
N LEU A 952 -21.68 -10.44 -27.00
CA LEU A 952 -21.01 -10.55 -28.29
C LEU A 952 -22.00 -10.75 -29.46
N PRO A 953 -23.05 -11.60 -29.37
CA PRO A 953 -24.02 -11.74 -30.45
C PRO A 953 -24.79 -10.45 -30.77
N THR A 954 -25.23 -9.70 -29.76
CA THR A 954 -25.97 -8.44 -29.97
C THR A 954 -25.03 -7.33 -30.45
N ALA A 955 -23.77 -7.33 -30.02
CA ALA A 955 -22.74 -6.42 -30.50
C ALA A 955 -22.35 -6.65 -31.97
N ILE A 956 -22.28 -7.91 -32.41
CA ILE A 956 -22.11 -8.28 -33.82
C ILE A 956 -23.33 -7.84 -34.63
N GLN A 957 -24.54 -8.12 -34.14
CA GLN A 957 -25.77 -7.73 -34.82
C GLN A 957 -25.85 -6.21 -35.01
N ARG A 958 -25.50 -5.43 -33.99
CA ARG A 958 -25.43 -3.96 -34.05
C ARG A 958 -24.45 -3.47 -35.11
N ALA A 959 -23.22 -3.99 -35.10
CA ALA A 959 -22.20 -3.59 -36.06
C ALA A 959 -22.60 -3.94 -37.50
N GLN A 960 -23.01 -5.18 -37.74
CA GLN A 960 -23.10 -5.73 -39.10
C GLN A 960 -24.49 -5.63 -39.71
N VAL A 961 -25.54 -5.81 -38.91
CA VAL A 961 -26.94 -5.85 -39.41
C VAL A 961 -27.58 -4.47 -39.33
N GLN A 962 -27.47 -3.80 -38.18
CA GLN A 962 -28.01 -2.45 -38.01
C GLN A 962 -27.13 -1.44 -38.76
N GLN A 963 -25.83 -1.36 -38.40
CA GLN A 963 -24.95 -0.30 -38.90
C GLN A 963 -24.27 -0.59 -40.24
N GLY A 964 -24.37 -1.83 -40.75
CA GLY A 964 -23.87 -2.20 -42.06
C GLY A 964 -22.35 -2.32 -42.18
N TYR A 965 -21.60 -2.40 -41.06
CA TYR A 965 -20.17 -2.69 -41.09
C TYR A 965 -19.90 -4.13 -41.56
N SER A 966 -18.77 -4.33 -42.24
CA SER A 966 -18.49 -5.62 -42.88
C SER A 966 -18.11 -6.74 -41.91
N THR A 967 -17.62 -6.41 -40.71
CA THR A 967 -17.20 -7.37 -39.68
C THR A 967 -17.18 -6.74 -38.29
N GLY A 968 -16.94 -7.57 -37.29
CA GLY A 968 -16.68 -7.20 -35.91
C GLY A 968 -17.93 -6.97 -35.05
N ALA A 969 -17.68 -6.58 -33.81
CA ALA A 969 -18.66 -6.32 -32.77
C ALA A 969 -18.53 -4.88 -32.27
N ARG A 970 -19.65 -4.15 -32.21
CA ARG A 970 -19.73 -2.82 -31.61
C ARG A 970 -20.43 -2.91 -30.26
N TRP A 971 -19.73 -2.54 -29.19
CA TRP A 971 -20.30 -2.48 -27.83
C TRP A 971 -21.24 -1.27 -27.71
N SER A 972 -22.31 -1.37 -26.91
CA SER A 972 -23.27 -0.27 -26.71
C SER A 972 -22.84 0.62 -25.56
N LYS A 973 -23.11 1.94 -25.61
CA LYS A 973 -22.91 2.83 -24.46
C LYS A 973 -23.78 2.44 -23.25
N MET A 974 -25.10 2.51 -23.40
CA MET A 974 -26.09 2.26 -22.35
C MET A 974 -26.89 0.99 -22.68
N THR A 975 -26.98 0.06 -21.72
CA THR A 975 -27.65 -1.22 -21.93
C THR A 975 -28.23 -1.80 -20.64
N ASP A 976 -28.83 -2.99 -20.77
CA ASP A 976 -29.54 -3.71 -19.74
C ASP A 976 -29.21 -5.22 -19.85
N PRO A 977 -29.76 -6.10 -18.98
CA PRO A 977 -29.44 -7.52 -19.02
C PRO A 977 -29.67 -8.24 -20.36
N ALA A 978 -30.46 -7.68 -21.28
CA ALA A 978 -30.66 -8.25 -22.61
C ALA A 978 -29.50 -7.95 -23.58
N GLY A 979 -28.58 -7.02 -23.26
CA GLY A 979 -27.47 -6.61 -24.12
C GLY A 979 -27.89 -5.78 -25.34
N ARG A 980 -29.13 -5.27 -25.35
CA ARG A 980 -29.66 -4.36 -26.37
C ARG A 980 -29.15 -2.94 -26.13
N SER A 981 -28.83 -2.21 -27.20
CA SER A 981 -28.52 -0.77 -27.08
C SER A 981 -29.78 -0.01 -26.68
N ALA A 982 -29.69 0.90 -25.73
CA ALA A 982 -30.75 1.87 -25.55
C ALA A 982 -30.64 2.96 -26.64
N PRO A 983 -31.72 3.25 -27.40
CA PRO A 983 -31.73 4.32 -28.39
C PRO A 983 -31.25 5.66 -27.82
N GLY A 984 -30.71 6.53 -28.65
CA GLY A 984 -30.27 7.85 -28.24
C GLY A 984 -29.03 8.31 -28.97
N GLU A 985 -28.95 9.61 -29.27
CA GLU A 985 -27.87 10.16 -30.09
C GLU A 985 -26.50 9.91 -29.46
N ILE A 986 -26.31 10.25 -28.18
CA ILE A 986 -25.04 9.98 -27.48
C ILE A 986 -24.80 8.47 -27.37
N ASN A 987 -25.83 7.67 -27.08
CA ASN A 987 -25.70 6.22 -26.92
C ASN A 987 -25.19 5.52 -28.19
N GLU A 988 -25.57 6.06 -29.36
CA GLU A 988 -25.26 5.51 -30.67
C GLU A 988 -24.03 6.13 -31.33
N LEU A 989 -23.48 7.22 -30.79
CA LEU A 989 -22.36 7.98 -31.38
C LEU A 989 -21.09 8.00 -30.52
N LEU A 990 -21.16 7.57 -29.27
CA LEU A 990 -19.98 7.37 -28.43
C LEU A 990 -19.24 6.08 -28.81
N ILE A 991 -17.91 6.07 -28.66
CA ILE A 991 -17.05 4.96 -29.09
C ILE A 991 -15.89 4.63 -28.14
N TRP A 992 -15.69 5.37 -27.04
CA TRP A 992 -14.49 5.19 -26.22
C TRP A 992 -14.55 3.92 -25.34
N GLU A 993 -15.72 3.28 -25.24
CA GLU A 993 -15.92 1.98 -24.59
C GLU A 993 -15.40 0.79 -25.38
N GLN A 994 -15.11 0.98 -26.67
CA GLN A 994 -14.83 -0.10 -27.60
C GLN A 994 -13.54 -0.86 -27.23
N PRO A 995 -12.45 -0.21 -26.77
CA PRO A 995 -11.24 -0.91 -26.33
C PRO A 995 -11.34 -1.61 -24.95
N HIS A 996 -12.39 -1.37 -24.16
CA HIS A 996 -12.50 -1.87 -22.77
C HIS A 996 -12.32 -3.38 -22.60
N PRO A 997 -12.95 -4.26 -23.42
CA PRO A 997 -12.73 -5.71 -23.28
C PRO A 997 -11.27 -6.13 -23.48
N LEU A 998 -10.49 -5.37 -24.28
CA LEU A 998 -9.08 -5.66 -24.52
C LEU A 998 -8.24 -5.38 -23.27
N VAL A 999 -8.61 -4.35 -22.49
CA VAL A 999 -7.99 -4.06 -21.19
C VAL A 999 -8.30 -5.15 -20.17
N PHE A 1000 -9.58 -5.54 -20.05
CA PHE A 1000 -9.98 -6.61 -19.11
C PHE A 1000 -9.30 -7.95 -19.44
N ALA A 1001 -9.23 -8.29 -20.73
CA ALA A 1001 -8.50 -9.45 -21.20
C ALA A 1001 -7.01 -9.39 -20.79
N GLU A 1002 -6.34 -8.25 -21.02
CA GLU A 1002 -4.95 -8.07 -20.62
C GLU A 1002 -4.74 -8.17 -19.12
N TYR A 1003 -5.62 -7.59 -18.31
CA TYR A 1003 -5.53 -7.66 -16.86
C TYR A 1003 -5.61 -9.12 -16.38
N GLU A 1004 -6.59 -9.89 -16.87
CA GLU A 1004 -6.73 -11.30 -16.50
C GLU A 1004 -5.53 -12.14 -16.98
N TYR A 1005 -5.00 -11.85 -18.18
CA TYR A 1005 -3.82 -12.55 -18.68
C TYR A 1005 -2.57 -12.20 -17.87
N ARG A 1006 -2.35 -10.94 -17.51
CA ARG A 1006 -1.22 -10.53 -16.66
C ARG A 1006 -1.25 -11.19 -15.29
N ALA A 1007 -2.43 -11.45 -14.75
CA ALA A 1007 -2.60 -12.13 -13.47
C ALA A 1007 -2.38 -13.66 -13.55
N THR A 1008 -2.72 -14.28 -14.69
CA THR A 1008 -2.78 -15.75 -14.81
C THR A 1008 -1.68 -16.35 -15.67
N GLY A 1009 -1.17 -15.62 -16.67
CA GLY A 1009 -0.25 -16.10 -17.71
C GLY A 1009 -0.78 -17.30 -18.50
N SER A 1010 -2.10 -17.54 -18.49
CA SER A 1010 -2.65 -18.84 -18.87
C SER A 1010 -3.19 -18.88 -20.30
N LYS A 1011 -3.00 -20.01 -20.98
CA LYS A 1011 -3.62 -20.27 -22.29
C LYS A 1011 -5.15 -20.30 -22.20
N ALA A 1012 -5.70 -20.78 -21.10
CA ALA A 1012 -7.15 -20.79 -20.88
C ALA A 1012 -7.75 -19.38 -20.91
N THR A 1013 -7.04 -18.39 -20.37
CA THR A 1013 -7.44 -16.98 -20.45
C THR A 1013 -7.38 -16.46 -21.88
N LEU A 1014 -6.32 -16.78 -22.63
CA LEU A 1014 -6.22 -16.43 -24.05
C LEU A 1014 -7.40 -16.97 -24.86
N GLU A 1015 -7.75 -18.24 -24.65
CA GLU A 1015 -8.86 -18.92 -25.32
C GLU A 1015 -10.23 -18.36 -24.90
N LYS A 1016 -10.42 -18.03 -23.61
CA LYS A 1016 -11.66 -17.42 -23.08
C LYS A 1016 -12.01 -16.10 -23.77
N TRP A 1017 -11.02 -15.24 -23.99
CA TRP A 1017 -11.24 -13.89 -24.55
C TRP A 1017 -11.09 -13.83 -26.06
N ARG A 1018 -10.62 -14.90 -26.71
CA ARG A 1018 -10.27 -14.97 -28.13
C ARG A 1018 -11.33 -14.32 -29.04
N ASP A 1019 -12.58 -14.76 -28.96
CA ASP A 1019 -13.64 -14.31 -29.87
C ASP A 1019 -14.04 -12.84 -29.60
N VAL A 1020 -14.01 -12.43 -28.33
CA VAL A 1020 -14.28 -11.03 -27.93
C VAL A 1020 -13.18 -10.11 -28.45
N VAL A 1021 -11.91 -10.48 -28.27
CA VAL A 1021 -10.75 -9.70 -28.75
C VAL A 1021 -10.81 -9.55 -30.27
N HIS A 1022 -11.02 -10.66 -30.98
CA HIS A 1022 -11.07 -10.66 -32.45
C HIS A 1022 -12.20 -9.80 -32.98
N ALA A 1023 -13.43 -10.00 -32.48
CA ALA A 1023 -14.58 -9.25 -32.97
C ALA A 1023 -14.50 -7.75 -32.64
N THR A 1024 -13.93 -7.40 -31.47
CA THR A 1024 -13.71 -6.00 -31.09
C THR A 1024 -12.72 -5.32 -32.03
N ALA A 1025 -11.54 -5.91 -32.24
CA ALA A 1025 -10.49 -5.35 -33.08
C ALA A 1025 -10.89 -5.28 -34.56
N ASP A 1026 -11.65 -6.27 -35.05
CA ASP A 1026 -12.23 -6.25 -36.39
C ASP A 1026 -13.13 -5.04 -36.63
N TRP A 1027 -14.03 -4.74 -35.69
CA TRP A 1027 -14.91 -3.58 -35.82
C TRP A 1027 -14.13 -2.27 -35.73
N MET A 1028 -13.19 -2.17 -34.78
CA MET A 1028 -12.31 -1.02 -34.63
C MET A 1028 -11.54 -0.70 -35.92
N ALA A 1029 -11.10 -1.73 -36.65
CA ALA A 1029 -10.38 -1.57 -37.92
C ALA A 1029 -11.29 -1.10 -39.06
N VAL A 1030 -12.52 -1.61 -39.18
CA VAL A 1030 -13.46 -1.20 -40.25
C VAL A 1030 -14.23 0.08 -39.94
N TYR A 1031 -14.26 0.50 -38.68
CA TYR A 1031 -14.82 1.79 -38.26
C TYR A 1031 -13.91 2.95 -38.70
N ALA A 1032 -12.59 2.81 -38.55
CA ALA A 1032 -11.62 3.83 -38.95
C ALA A 1032 -11.59 4.00 -40.48
N ARG A 1033 -11.75 5.24 -40.97
CA ARG A 1033 -11.91 5.51 -42.40
C ARG A 1033 -10.65 6.10 -43.00
N ARG A 1034 -10.13 5.48 -44.07
CA ARG A 1034 -8.95 5.99 -44.77
C ARG A 1034 -9.27 7.31 -45.49
N ASN A 1035 -8.60 8.37 -45.09
CA ASN A 1035 -8.67 9.67 -45.72
C ASN A 1035 -7.73 9.71 -46.93
N ALA A 1036 -8.32 9.75 -48.14
CA ALA A 1036 -7.55 9.73 -49.37
C ALA A 1036 -6.62 10.95 -49.55
N SER A 1037 -6.91 12.08 -48.88
CA SER A 1037 -6.13 13.31 -49.01
C SER A 1037 -4.91 13.34 -48.10
N THR A 1038 -5.04 12.85 -46.86
CA THR A 1038 -3.93 12.84 -45.87
C THR A 1038 -3.17 11.51 -45.86
N GLY A 1039 -3.82 10.43 -46.31
CA GLY A 1039 -3.29 9.07 -46.25
C GLY A 1039 -3.52 8.36 -44.91
N PHE A 1040 -3.96 9.08 -43.88
CA PHE A 1040 -4.24 8.53 -42.55
C PHE A 1040 -5.64 7.92 -42.45
N PHE A 1041 -5.86 7.11 -41.43
CA PHE A 1041 -7.18 6.66 -40.98
C PHE A 1041 -7.73 7.63 -39.94
N ASP A 1042 -8.94 8.12 -40.21
CA ASP A 1042 -9.66 9.05 -39.35
C ASP A 1042 -10.69 8.30 -38.50
N LEU A 1043 -10.83 8.70 -37.24
CA LEU A 1043 -12.02 8.48 -36.42
C LEU A 1043 -12.88 9.74 -36.60
N GLY A 1044 -14.07 9.63 -37.19
CA GLY A 1044 -14.73 10.81 -37.76
C GLY A 1044 -16.24 10.86 -37.53
N PRO A 1045 -16.87 12.00 -37.90
CA PRO A 1045 -18.27 12.25 -37.63
C PRO A 1045 -19.19 11.27 -38.40
N PRO A 1046 -20.39 10.97 -37.86
CA PRO A 1046 -20.90 11.49 -36.60
C PRO A 1046 -20.27 10.77 -35.38
N MET A 1047 -19.75 11.52 -34.41
CA MET A 1047 -19.25 10.96 -33.14
C MET A 1047 -19.18 12.02 -32.04
N TYR A 1048 -19.33 11.60 -30.79
CA TYR A 1048 -19.00 12.44 -29.64
C TYR A 1048 -17.60 12.10 -29.12
N VAL A 1049 -16.95 13.07 -28.48
CA VAL A 1049 -15.82 12.79 -27.59
C VAL A 1049 -16.30 12.20 -26.27
N VAL A 1050 -15.38 11.64 -25.47
CA VAL A 1050 -15.64 11.12 -24.12
C VAL A 1050 -16.41 12.08 -23.20
N SER A 1051 -16.25 13.40 -23.33
CA SER A 1051 -16.97 14.41 -22.54
C SER A 1051 -18.40 14.71 -23.03
N GLU A 1052 -18.83 14.13 -24.16
CA GLU A 1052 -20.20 14.24 -24.69
C GLU A 1052 -20.67 15.66 -25.06
N ASP A 1053 -19.77 16.64 -25.09
CA ASP A 1053 -20.07 18.08 -25.14
C ASP A 1053 -19.72 18.74 -26.48
N THR A 1054 -19.19 17.98 -27.45
CA THR A 1054 -18.83 18.47 -28.78
C THR A 1054 -19.93 18.24 -29.81
N SER A 1055 -19.94 19.03 -30.89
CA SER A 1055 -20.90 18.79 -31.98
C SER A 1055 -20.54 17.50 -32.73
N PRO A 1056 -21.46 16.53 -32.84
CA PRO A 1056 -21.15 15.25 -33.48
C PRO A 1056 -20.87 15.38 -34.98
N ASN A 1057 -21.33 16.46 -35.63
CA ASN A 1057 -21.18 16.69 -37.07
C ASN A 1057 -19.74 17.03 -37.49
N VAL A 1058 -18.93 17.54 -36.56
CA VAL A 1058 -17.61 18.09 -36.86
C VAL A 1058 -16.50 17.42 -36.06
N THR A 1059 -16.85 16.71 -34.99
CA THR A 1059 -15.90 16.01 -34.14
C THR A 1059 -15.20 14.92 -34.94
N ARG A 1060 -13.87 15.03 -35.04
CA ARG A 1060 -13.00 14.11 -35.76
C ARG A 1060 -11.67 14.02 -35.03
N ASN A 1061 -11.06 12.85 -35.06
CA ASN A 1061 -9.76 12.54 -34.52
C ASN A 1061 -9.57 13.06 -33.09
N PRO A 1062 -10.49 12.75 -32.14
CA PRO A 1062 -10.29 13.12 -30.75
C PRO A 1062 -9.00 12.53 -30.19
N ALA A 1063 -8.26 13.30 -29.40
CA ALA A 1063 -6.93 12.88 -28.95
C ALA A 1063 -6.97 11.60 -28.11
N PHE A 1064 -7.89 11.52 -27.15
CA PHE A 1064 -8.00 10.38 -26.25
C PHE A 1064 -8.38 9.10 -27.00
N GLU A 1065 -9.41 9.17 -27.83
CA GLU A 1065 -9.91 8.06 -28.65
C GLU A 1065 -8.85 7.58 -29.64
N LEU A 1066 -8.08 8.47 -30.27
CA LEU A 1066 -6.97 8.10 -31.15
C LEU A 1066 -5.84 7.37 -30.43
N ALA A 1067 -5.50 7.77 -29.20
CA ALA A 1067 -4.51 7.05 -28.39
C ALA A 1067 -5.08 5.69 -27.95
N TYR A 1068 -6.35 5.67 -27.58
CA TYR A 1068 -7.02 4.47 -27.10
C TYR A 1068 -7.21 3.41 -28.20
N TRP A 1069 -7.51 3.85 -29.44
CA TRP A 1069 -7.61 2.97 -30.61
C TRP A 1069 -6.28 2.26 -30.89
N ARG A 1070 -5.17 3.00 -30.85
CA ARG A 1070 -3.83 2.44 -31.01
C ARG A 1070 -3.53 1.44 -29.90
N PHE A 1071 -3.76 1.84 -28.65
CA PHE A 1071 -3.58 0.97 -27.49
C PHE A 1071 -4.37 -0.35 -27.63
N GLY A 1072 -5.64 -0.27 -28.05
CA GLY A 1072 -6.50 -1.43 -28.24
C GLY A 1072 -6.01 -2.35 -29.35
N LEU A 1073 -5.73 -1.82 -30.55
CA LEU A 1073 -5.25 -2.63 -31.68
C LEU A 1073 -3.89 -3.27 -31.40
N ASP A 1074 -3.01 -2.61 -30.64
CA ASP A 1074 -1.73 -3.16 -30.18
C ASP A 1074 -1.94 -4.34 -29.23
N HIS A 1075 -2.83 -4.20 -28.25
CA HIS A 1075 -3.18 -5.29 -27.33
C HIS A 1075 -3.83 -6.48 -28.05
N ALA A 1076 -4.74 -6.21 -28.99
CA ALA A 1076 -5.36 -7.26 -29.80
C ALA A 1076 -4.33 -8.00 -30.66
N SER A 1077 -3.39 -7.29 -31.27
CA SER A 1077 -2.30 -7.87 -32.06
C SER A 1077 -1.40 -8.76 -31.19
N THR A 1078 -0.96 -8.23 -30.06
CA THR A 1078 -0.19 -8.97 -29.05
C THR A 1078 -0.95 -10.23 -28.58
N TRP A 1079 -2.27 -10.15 -28.45
CA TRP A 1079 -3.11 -11.28 -28.07
C TRP A 1079 -3.07 -12.41 -29.11
N MET A 1080 -3.16 -12.07 -30.40
CA MET A 1080 -3.06 -13.06 -31.49
C MET A 1080 -1.69 -13.72 -31.52
N GLU A 1081 -0.62 -12.96 -31.32
CA GLU A 1081 0.73 -13.51 -31.23
C GLU A 1081 0.86 -14.52 -30.08
N ARG A 1082 0.30 -14.20 -28.90
CA ARG A 1082 0.28 -15.10 -27.74
C ARG A 1082 -0.56 -16.36 -27.99
N LEU A 1083 -1.62 -16.26 -28.78
CA LEU A 1083 -2.42 -17.41 -29.24
C LEU A 1083 -1.70 -18.26 -30.32
N GLY A 1084 -0.63 -17.73 -30.92
CA GLY A 1084 0.02 -18.34 -32.07
C GLY A 1084 -0.79 -18.19 -33.37
N GLU A 1085 -1.64 -17.17 -33.43
CA GLU A 1085 -2.48 -16.85 -34.57
C GLU A 1085 -1.88 -15.69 -35.38
N ALA A 1086 -2.24 -15.62 -36.67
CA ALA A 1086 -1.79 -14.53 -37.53
C ALA A 1086 -2.52 -13.24 -37.15
N VAL A 1087 -1.78 -12.16 -36.91
CA VAL A 1087 -2.34 -10.83 -36.72
C VAL A 1087 -2.99 -10.36 -38.04
N PRO A 1088 -4.30 -10.01 -38.06
CA PRO A 1088 -4.93 -9.47 -39.24
C PRO A 1088 -4.28 -8.16 -39.70
N SER A 1089 -3.89 -8.10 -40.98
CA SER A 1089 -3.13 -6.96 -41.51
C SER A 1089 -3.89 -5.65 -41.45
N ALA A 1090 -5.23 -5.69 -41.49
CA ALA A 1090 -6.08 -4.51 -41.34
C ALA A 1090 -5.88 -3.84 -39.97
N TRP A 1091 -5.67 -4.61 -38.90
CA TRP A 1091 -5.48 -4.06 -37.56
C TRP A 1091 -4.18 -3.26 -37.48
N THR A 1092 -3.07 -3.83 -37.97
CA THR A 1092 -1.77 -3.15 -38.02
C THR A 1092 -1.78 -1.98 -39.00
N GLU A 1093 -2.44 -2.10 -40.16
CA GLU A 1093 -2.54 -1.01 -41.13
C GLU A 1093 -3.26 0.20 -40.53
N VAL A 1094 -4.38 0.00 -39.84
CA VAL A 1094 -5.06 1.09 -39.14
C VAL A 1094 -4.18 1.64 -38.01
N MET A 1095 -3.69 0.79 -37.10
CA MET A 1095 -2.88 1.21 -35.96
C MET A 1095 -1.70 2.10 -36.36
N ASP A 1096 -0.93 1.68 -37.37
CA ASP A 1096 0.28 2.36 -37.84
C ASP A 1096 -0.03 3.65 -38.61
N ASN A 1097 -1.23 3.76 -39.20
CA ASN A 1097 -1.62 4.87 -40.06
C ASN A 1097 -2.82 5.67 -39.52
N LEU A 1098 -3.14 5.59 -38.24
CA LEU A 1098 -4.13 6.48 -37.60
C LEU A 1098 -3.66 7.95 -37.66
N ALA A 1099 -4.61 8.87 -37.74
CA ALA A 1099 -4.34 10.31 -37.72
C ALA A 1099 -3.48 10.74 -36.52
N PRO A 1100 -2.57 11.71 -36.68
CA PRO A 1100 -1.76 12.23 -35.57
C PRO A 1100 -2.66 12.84 -34.48
N LEU A 1101 -2.17 12.86 -33.23
CA LEU A 1101 -2.91 13.51 -32.15
C LEU A 1101 -3.03 15.01 -32.45
N PRO A 1102 -4.22 15.61 -32.24
CA PRO A 1102 -4.41 17.04 -32.44
C PRO A 1102 -3.63 17.82 -31.38
N ILE A 1103 -2.92 18.86 -31.82
CA ILE A 1103 -2.05 19.70 -30.99
C ILE A 1103 -2.36 21.16 -31.31
N GLU A 1104 -2.55 21.97 -30.27
CA GLU A 1104 -2.71 23.42 -30.35
C GLU A 1104 -1.73 24.08 -29.38
N ASP A 1105 -0.91 25.02 -29.86
CA ASP A 1105 0.08 25.76 -29.05
C ASP A 1105 1.00 24.88 -28.16
N GLY A 1106 1.37 23.69 -28.65
CA GLY A 1106 2.23 22.76 -27.93
C GLY A 1106 1.55 22.01 -26.79
N LEU A 1107 0.22 21.99 -26.77
CA LEU A 1107 -0.64 21.21 -25.87
C LEU A 1107 -1.51 20.27 -26.70
N TYR A 1108 -1.93 19.14 -26.12
CA TYR A 1108 -2.95 18.33 -26.78
C TYR A 1108 -4.26 19.10 -26.88
N ALA A 1109 -4.97 18.93 -27.99
CA ALA A 1109 -6.31 19.49 -28.19
C ALA A 1109 -7.37 18.38 -28.03
N VAL A 1110 -8.62 18.77 -27.79
CA VAL A 1110 -9.72 17.80 -27.58
C VAL A 1110 -9.95 16.96 -28.85
N TYR A 1111 -10.07 17.62 -30.01
CA TYR A 1111 -10.25 16.96 -31.32
C TYR A 1111 -9.62 17.78 -32.46
N GLU A 1112 -9.43 17.14 -33.62
CA GLU A 1112 -8.83 17.79 -34.79
C GLU A 1112 -9.75 18.85 -35.40
N GLY A 1113 -9.25 20.07 -35.52
CA GLY A 1113 -9.99 21.19 -36.10
C GLY A 1113 -10.92 21.89 -35.10
N ILE A 1114 -10.77 21.62 -33.80
CA ILE A 1114 -11.36 22.44 -32.75
C ILE A 1114 -10.89 23.90 -32.89
N PRO A 1115 -11.73 24.92 -32.60
CA PRO A 1115 -11.30 26.32 -32.64
C PRO A 1115 -10.05 26.56 -31.80
N SER A 1116 -9.08 27.33 -32.32
CA SER A 1116 -7.80 27.58 -31.64
C SER A 1116 -7.95 28.25 -30.27
N ASP A 1117 -9.04 28.98 -30.05
CA ASP A 1117 -9.38 29.65 -28.79
C ASP A 1117 -10.15 28.75 -27.80
N PHE A 1118 -10.25 27.44 -28.04
CA PHE A 1118 -11.03 26.55 -27.18
C PHE A 1118 -10.52 26.52 -25.74
N TRP A 1119 -9.22 26.66 -25.51
CA TRP A 1119 -8.60 26.70 -24.17
C TRP A 1119 -9.12 27.83 -23.28
N ASP A 1120 -9.67 28.89 -23.88
CA ASP A 1120 -10.21 30.06 -23.19
C ASP A 1120 -11.75 30.17 -23.37
N THR A 1121 -12.37 29.16 -23.97
CA THR A 1121 -13.81 29.11 -24.25
C THR A 1121 -14.49 28.11 -23.31
N PRO A 1122 -15.29 28.58 -22.32
CA PRO A 1122 -15.92 27.69 -21.34
C PRO A 1122 -16.78 26.57 -21.92
N THR A 1123 -17.24 26.71 -23.17
CA THR A 1123 -17.98 25.65 -23.88
C THR A 1123 -17.17 24.37 -24.08
N PHE A 1124 -15.83 24.45 -24.18
CA PHE A 1124 -14.95 23.30 -24.44
C PHE A 1124 -14.02 22.95 -23.26
N THR A 1125 -14.00 23.79 -22.23
CA THR A 1125 -13.24 23.58 -20.98
C THR A 1125 -14.16 23.37 -19.79
N ASN A 1126 -15.30 22.74 -20.06
CA ASN A 1126 -16.26 22.24 -19.09
C ASN A 1126 -16.20 20.71 -19.12
N ASP A 1127 -16.84 20.06 -18.14
CA ASP A 1127 -16.97 18.60 -18.12
C ASP A 1127 -15.62 17.85 -18.08
N HIS A 1128 -15.61 16.55 -18.39
CA HIS A 1128 -14.45 15.65 -18.24
C HIS A 1128 -13.22 16.11 -19.06
N PRO A 1129 -12.04 16.33 -18.45
CA PRO A 1129 -10.84 16.73 -19.17
C PRO A 1129 -10.17 15.52 -19.88
N ALA A 1130 -10.73 15.10 -21.01
CA ALA A 1130 -10.34 13.92 -21.80
C ALA A 1130 -8.81 13.75 -22.01
N MET A 1131 -8.12 14.86 -22.26
CA MET A 1131 -6.69 14.88 -22.58
C MET A 1131 -5.80 14.41 -21.42
N VAL A 1132 -6.27 14.48 -20.17
CA VAL A 1132 -5.55 13.90 -19.01
C VAL A 1132 -5.48 12.37 -19.15
N GLY A 1133 -6.48 11.74 -19.77
CA GLY A 1133 -6.54 10.31 -20.00
C GLY A 1133 -5.42 9.76 -20.88
N LEU A 1134 -4.77 10.60 -21.70
CA LEU A 1134 -3.67 10.20 -22.60
C LEU A 1134 -2.47 9.56 -21.88
N TYR A 1135 -2.22 9.96 -20.63
CA TYR A 1135 -1.16 9.38 -19.80
C TYR A 1135 -1.52 9.24 -18.31
N GLY A 1136 -2.68 9.76 -17.89
CA GLY A 1136 -3.21 9.53 -16.55
C GLY A 1136 -4.06 8.26 -16.45
N TRP A 1137 -4.64 7.83 -17.57
CA TRP A 1137 -5.49 6.63 -17.64
C TRP A 1137 -4.85 5.53 -18.48
N LEU A 1138 -4.35 5.90 -19.67
CA LEU A 1138 -3.62 5.01 -20.54
C LEU A 1138 -2.11 5.03 -20.19
N PRO A 1139 -1.38 3.91 -20.42
CA PRO A 1139 0.08 3.96 -20.40
C PRO A 1139 0.60 4.84 -21.54
N GLN A 1140 1.90 5.15 -21.54
CA GLN A 1140 2.51 5.90 -22.64
C GLN A 1140 2.36 5.13 -23.96
N THR A 1141 1.52 5.63 -24.86
CA THR A 1141 1.44 5.12 -26.24
C THR A 1141 2.52 5.77 -27.11
N ALA A 1142 2.87 5.14 -28.24
CA ALA A 1142 3.99 5.55 -29.10
C ALA A 1142 3.92 7.01 -29.60
N ASN A 1143 2.72 7.60 -29.65
CA ASN A 1143 2.47 8.96 -30.13
C ASN A 1143 2.21 9.98 -29.00
N VAL A 1144 2.30 9.57 -27.73
CA VAL A 1144 2.11 10.46 -26.58
C VAL A 1144 3.47 10.95 -26.05
N SER A 1145 3.67 12.27 -26.08
CA SER A 1145 4.82 12.96 -25.51
C SER A 1145 4.56 13.26 -24.04
N LEU A 1146 5.39 12.71 -23.15
CA LEU A 1146 5.24 12.91 -21.70
C LEU A 1146 5.37 14.39 -21.30
N THR A 1147 6.26 15.13 -21.96
CA THR A 1147 6.43 16.57 -21.72
C THR A 1147 5.16 17.35 -22.05
N MET A 1148 4.51 17.02 -23.19
CA MET A 1148 3.29 17.68 -23.64
C MET A 1148 2.07 17.24 -22.83
N ALA A 1149 1.98 15.96 -22.47
CA ALA A 1149 0.95 15.43 -21.59
C ALA A 1149 1.00 16.12 -20.21
N LYS A 1150 2.21 16.29 -19.65
CA LYS A 1150 2.41 17.05 -18.40
C LYS A 1150 1.99 18.51 -18.55
N ALA A 1151 2.44 19.20 -19.61
CA ALA A 1151 2.06 20.60 -19.85
C ALA A 1151 0.54 20.76 -20.04
N THR A 1152 -0.09 19.80 -20.72
CA THR A 1152 -1.55 19.75 -20.91
C THR A 1152 -2.27 19.57 -19.57
N ALA A 1153 -1.82 18.64 -18.73
CA ALA A 1153 -2.38 18.43 -17.39
C ALA A 1153 -2.21 19.66 -16.48
N GLU A 1154 -1.06 20.33 -16.53
CA GLU A 1154 -0.82 21.57 -15.80
C GLU A 1154 -1.74 22.71 -16.28
N LYS A 1155 -1.96 22.85 -17.59
CA LYS A 1155 -2.92 23.81 -18.14
C LYS A 1155 -4.34 23.52 -17.63
N ILE A 1156 -4.80 22.27 -17.77
CA ILE A 1156 -6.11 21.82 -17.28
C ILE A 1156 -6.27 22.14 -15.79
N TRP A 1157 -5.28 21.81 -14.96
CA TRP A 1157 -5.31 22.09 -13.52
C TRP A 1157 -5.53 23.57 -13.19
N THR A 1158 -5.01 24.47 -14.03
CA THR A 1158 -5.12 25.92 -13.80
C THR A 1158 -6.34 26.59 -14.43
N SER A 1159 -6.89 26.04 -15.52
CA SER A 1159 -7.91 26.73 -16.33
C SER A 1159 -9.21 25.96 -16.57
N TRP A 1160 -9.25 24.66 -16.31
CA TRP A 1160 -10.46 23.86 -16.54
C TRP A 1160 -11.53 24.17 -15.50
N ASN A 1161 -12.81 24.19 -15.88
CA ASN A 1161 -13.89 24.44 -14.94
C ASN A 1161 -14.27 23.18 -14.15
N ILE A 1162 -13.44 22.82 -13.17
CA ILE A 1162 -13.62 21.62 -12.34
C ILE A 1162 -14.97 21.62 -11.59
N SER A 1163 -15.52 22.79 -11.27
CA SER A 1163 -16.81 22.91 -10.58
C SER A 1163 -18.00 22.38 -11.39
N ASN A 1164 -17.82 22.18 -12.70
CA ASN A 1164 -18.83 21.65 -13.61
C ASN A 1164 -18.35 20.35 -14.28
N CYS A 1165 -17.36 19.68 -13.71
CA CYS A 1165 -17.08 18.28 -14.02
C CYS A 1165 -18.08 17.41 -13.25
N TRP A 1166 -18.68 16.45 -13.95
CA TRP A 1166 -19.54 15.42 -13.38
C TRP A 1166 -18.73 14.13 -13.34
N GLY A 1167 -18.91 13.30 -12.30
CA GLY A 1167 -18.06 12.11 -12.06
C GLY A 1167 -17.27 12.20 -10.76
#